data_AF-A0A6L7WMY8-F1
#
_entry.id   AF-A0A6L7WMY8-F1
#
_cell.length_a   1.000
_cell.length_b   1.000
_cell.length_c   1.000
_cell.angle_alpha   90.00
_cell.angle_beta   90.00
_cell.angle_gamma   90.00
#
_symmetry.space_group_name_H-M   'P 1'
#
loop_
_entity.id
_entity.type
_entity.pdbx_description
1 polymer ?
#
loop_
_entity_poly.entity_id
_entity_poly.type
_entity_poly.pdbx_seq_one_letter_code
_entity_poly.pdbx_strand_id
1 'polypeptide(L)'
;MRDEPLLTGDRNEVLRAIRHVRNRWRLRLGLRGVAVLVAAALGTLLASSFGLELFRFDPGAIVAFRVVTYVALLAFGWWLFIRPISRRVSDERVALYIEEHAPELQATVLSAVEESRRGRRERAADHSPELVRRLIESALKLIREIDMGRRVDTGHLWRSTSRSAAAAAAAALLFTFGPAYLRHGINALLTPMGNVEAASPYQIEVLPGDATVARGADQAITARLVGFEAEEVNLLMQGSGDSFDRLPLIPVLTEDGAIEAGQFEVLLFDLQEPVDYFVESIGVESPTYRLDVIELPYAERIELEYHFPEYTGLEPRTVEDGGDIAVLQGTEVRLRAVPTMGTTGGQLVFDDDDGQRVDLALEDDGTLTASFMVEEEGFYRVDLVAPAGQLVTASPQYTIDVLTDQPPSAMFIRPGRDTTASAIEEVFVEARADDDFGLHSLDLVYSVNGGPEESVTLFDGGGNALREVSAGHTFFFEELELEPGDFLSYYARATDRNLLQQDADVKSDLYFIQIRRYSQDYRMQASQGGGGGGMGGGADARELSKAQREIISATFNLVRDREQYDAEEFEENVVFLTLAQGRLREQVETLVRRMNSRVMPADPAFRTIQEILPRAAESMREAENELQEQDADGALPPEQR
;
A
#
# COMPACT_ATOMS: atom_id res chain seq x y z
N MET A 1 0.97 100.76 55.61
CA MET A 1 1.25 99.53 56.40
C MET A 1 0.14 99.42 57.41
N ARG A 2 -0.72 98.41 57.49
CA ARG A 2 -0.88 97.04 56.98
C ARG A 2 -2.42 96.85 57.07
N ASP A 3 -3.16 96.38 56.07
CA ASP A 3 -3.55 94.98 55.94
C ASP A 3 -4.48 94.87 54.72
N GLU A 4 -3.92 94.74 53.51
CA GLU A 4 -4.68 94.39 52.30
C GLU A 4 -4.43 92.97 51.72
N PRO A 5 -3.80 91.97 52.41
CA PRO A 5 -3.67 90.62 51.83
C PRO A 5 -4.80 89.64 52.19
N LEU A 6 -5.62 89.90 53.23
CA LEU A 6 -6.56 88.91 53.79
C LEU A 6 -7.82 88.71 52.93
N LEU A 7 -8.44 89.80 52.43
CA LEU A 7 -9.66 89.73 51.60
C LEU A 7 -9.45 88.97 50.28
N THR A 8 -8.24 89.04 49.70
CA THR A 8 -7.88 88.26 48.52
C THR A 8 -7.66 86.78 48.82
N GLY A 9 -7.23 86.45 50.05
CA GLY A 9 -7.07 85.07 50.53
C GLY A 9 -8.42 84.34 50.59
N ASP A 10 -9.38 84.92 51.30
CA ASP A 10 -10.70 84.30 51.53
C ASP A 10 -11.53 84.18 50.23
N ARG A 11 -11.46 85.19 49.35
CA ARG A 11 -12.07 85.12 48.00
C ARG A 11 -11.49 83.99 47.15
N ASN A 12 -10.17 83.79 47.23
CA ASN A 12 -9.51 82.70 46.52
C ASN A 12 -9.84 81.33 47.15
N GLU A 13 -10.11 81.25 48.45
CA GLU A 13 -10.55 80.03 49.12
C GLU A 13 -11.96 79.59 48.70
N VAL A 14 -12.93 80.49 48.62
CA VAL A 14 -14.28 80.17 48.09
C VAL A 14 -14.19 79.65 46.66
N LEU A 15 -13.46 80.36 45.80
CA LEU A 15 -13.26 79.94 44.41
C LEU A 15 -12.46 78.63 44.29
N ARG A 16 -11.60 78.29 45.26
CA ARG A 16 -10.90 76.99 45.32
C ARG A 16 -11.86 75.87 45.77
N ALA A 17 -12.71 76.11 46.77
CA ALA A 17 -13.71 75.16 47.23
C ALA A 17 -14.71 74.81 46.10
N ILE A 18 -15.20 75.82 45.37
CA ILE A 18 -16.10 75.63 44.23
C ILE A 18 -15.39 74.91 43.08
N ARG A 19 -14.12 75.26 42.79
CA ARG A 19 -13.32 74.52 41.80
C ARG A 19 -13.14 73.06 42.18
N HIS A 20 -12.97 72.76 43.46
CA HIS A 20 -12.81 71.41 43.95
C HIS A 20 -14.12 70.62 43.84
N VAL A 21 -15.27 71.21 44.17
CA VAL A 21 -16.60 70.60 43.95
C VAL A 21 -16.87 70.40 42.45
N ARG A 22 -16.56 71.39 41.60
CA ARG A 22 -16.68 71.31 40.14
C ARG A 22 -15.82 70.20 39.54
N ASN A 23 -14.57 70.06 39.99
CA ASN A 23 -13.67 69.01 39.51
C ASN A 23 -14.15 67.61 39.95
N ARG A 24 -14.66 67.46 41.18
CA ARG A 24 -15.27 66.19 41.62
C ARG A 24 -16.54 65.88 40.82
N TRP A 25 -17.40 66.86 40.57
CA TRP A 25 -18.60 66.69 39.75
C TRP A 25 -18.23 66.28 38.32
N ARG A 26 -17.23 66.92 37.71
CA ARG A 26 -16.69 66.53 36.39
C ARG A 26 -16.09 65.13 36.39
N LEU A 27 -15.31 64.77 37.41
CA LEU A 27 -14.75 63.42 37.56
C LEU A 27 -15.86 62.37 37.64
N ARG A 28 -16.95 62.65 38.38
CA ARG A 28 -18.12 61.77 38.47
C ARG A 28 -18.86 61.66 37.14
N LEU A 29 -19.07 62.79 36.45
CA LEU A 29 -19.68 62.80 35.12
C LEU A 29 -18.83 62.02 34.11
N GLY A 30 -17.50 62.14 34.23
CA GLY A 30 -16.53 61.37 33.44
C GLY A 30 -16.59 59.88 33.72
N LEU A 31 -16.57 59.46 34.99
CA LEU A 31 -16.66 58.04 35.36
C LEU A 31 -17.96 57.39 34.89
N ARG A 32 -19.09 58.10 35.01
CA ARG A 32 -20.37 57.63 34.45
C ARG A 32 -20.34 57.58 32.92
N GLY A 33 -19.80 58.61 32.28
CA GLY A 33 -19.64 58.65 30.82
C GLY A 33 -18.80 57.49 30.31
N VAL A 34 -17.69 57.17 30.99
CA VAL A 34 -16.83 56.02 30.68
C VAL A 34 -17.58 54.70 30.86
N ALA A 35 -18.29 54.50 31.97
CA ALA A 35 -19.03 53.25 32.20
C ALA A 35 -20.11 53.00 31.13
N VAL A 36 -20.85 54.05 30.75
CA VAL A 36 -21.88 53.96 29.68
C VAL A 36 -21.22 53.79 28.31
N LEU A 37 -20.09 54.45 28.06
CA LEU A 37 -19.33 54.31 26.81
C LEU A 37 -18.80 52.87 26.64
N VAL A 38 -18.24 52.27 27.69
CA VAL A 38 -17.76 50.88 27.67
C VAL A 38 -18.90 49.91 27.39
N ALA A 39 -20.05 50.07 28.06
CA ALA A 39 -21.21 49.23 27.82
C ALA A 39 -21.75 49.40 26.38
N ALA A 40 -21.82 50.64 25.86
CA ALA A 40 -22.24 50.90 24.48
C ALA A 40 -21.24 50.34 23.46
N ALA A 41 -19.95 50.45 23.71
CA ALA A 41 -18.90 49.91 22.84
C ALA A 41 -18.97 48.38 22.78
N LEU A 42 -19.08 47.70 23.92
CA LEU A 42 -19.25 46.25 23.98
C LEU A 42 -20.53 45.80 23.28
N GLY A 43 -21.66 46.49 23.52
CA GLY A 43 -22.92 46.19 22.83
C GLY A 43 -22.84 46.38 21.31
N THR A 44 -22.15 47.41 20.84
CA THR A 44 -21.93 47.66 19.41
C THR A 44 -21.07 46.57 18.77
N LEU A 45 -20.00 46.16 19.44
CA LEU A 45 -19.12 45.08 18.99
C LEU A 45 -19.86 43.74 18.93
N LEU A 46 -20.64 43.40 19.95
CA LEU A 46 -21.43 42.18 19.99
C LEU A 46 -22.53 42.17 18.92
N ALA A 47 -23.25 43.29 18.74
CA ALA A 47 -24.28 43.41 17.72
C ALA A 47 -23.69 43.32 16.29
N SER A 48 -22.53 43.92 16.06
CA SER A 48 -21.86 43.86 14.76
C SER A 48 -21.27 42.48 14.50
N SER A 49 -20.75 41.80 15.53
CA SER A 49 -20.28 40.41 15.45
C SER A 49 -21.41 39.43 15.14
N PHE A 50 -22.57 39.61 15.78
CA PHE A 50 -23.79 38.86 15.43
C PHE A 50 -24.29 39.19 14.01
N GLY A 51 -24.14 40.43 13.57
CA GLY A 51 -24.39 40.82 12.18
C GLY A 51 -23.48 40.07 11.21
N LEU A 52 -22.18 39.98 11.50
CA LEU A 52 -21.22 39.25 10.66
C LEU A 52 -21.54 37.76 10.55
N GLU A 53 -22.01 37.13 11.63
CA GLU A 53 -22.48 35.75 11.61
C GLU A 53 -23.65 35.55 10.62
N LEU A 54 -24.59 36.49 10.58
CA LEU A 54 -25.73 36.41 9.68
C LEU A 54 -25.33 36.48 8.19
N PHE A 55 -24.21 37.17 7.90
CA PHE A 55 -23.60 37.25 6.58
C PHE A 55 -22.41 36.31 6.40
N ARG A 56 -22.23 35.33 7.31
CA ARG A 56 -21.15 34.32 7.28
C ARG A 56 -19.76 34.90 7.02
N PHE A 57 -19.49 36.07 7.58
CA PHE A 57 -18.19 36.75 7.46
C PHE A 57 -17.80 37.06 6.01
N ASP A 58 -18.79 37.29 5.14
CA ASP A 58 -18.57 37.79 3.77
C ASP A 58 -17.60 38.99 3.77
N PRO A 59 -16.64 39.06 2.83
CA PRO A 59 -15.66 40.13 2.80
C PRO A 59 -16.27 41.54 2.74
N GLY A 60 -17.34 41.72 1.96
CA GLY A 60 -18.07 42.99 1.87
C GLY A 60 -18.76 43.33 3.20
N ALA A 61 -19.37 42.34 3.86
CA ALA A 61 -19.97 42.50 5.17
C ALA A 61 -18.94 42.90 6.24
N ILE A 62 -17.74 42.29 6.25
CA ILE A 62 -16.66 42.66 7.19
C ILE A 62 -16.30 44.14 7.05
N VAL A 63 -16.12 44.63 5.82
CA VAL A 63 -15.80 46.04 5.56
C VAL A 63 -16.94 46.96 6.00
N ALA A 64 -18.18 46.62 5.64
CA ALA A 64 -19.35 47.42 6.00
C ALA A 64 -19.54 47.52 7.53
N PHE A 65 -19.49 46.39 8.25
CA PHE A 65 -19.64 46.36 9.70
C PHE A 65 -18.44 46.99 10.42
N ARG A 66 -17.22 46.96 9.87
CA ARG A 66 -16.07 47.74 10.39
C ARG A 66 -16.37 49.24 10.36
N VAL A 67 -16.80 49.76 9.20
CA VAL A 67 -17.13 51.19 9.04
C VAL A 67 -18.25 51.59 9.99
N VAL A 68 -19.34 50.82 10.03
CA VAL A 68 -20.48 51.07 10.93
C VAL A 68 -20.06 51.06 12.39
N THR A 69 -19.25 50.07 12.80
CA THR A 69 -18.75 49.94 14.17
C THR A 69 -17.90 51.16 14.55
N TYR A 70 -16.93 51.56 13.70
CA TYR A 70 -16.07 52.70 14.02
C TYR A 70 -16.84 54.02 14.06
N VAL A 71 -17.77 54.25 13.12
CA VAL A 71 -18.62 55.44 13.13
C VAL A 71 -19.50 55.47 14.38
N ALA A 72 -20.10 54.34 14.76
CA ALA A 72 -20.90 54.22 15.98
C ALA A 72 -20.06 54.48 17.24
N LEU A 73 -18.86 53.91 17.35
CA LEU A 73 -17.94 54.14 18.48
C LEU A 73 -17.51 55.61 18.58
N LEU A 74 -17.20 56.26 17.45
CA LEU A 74 -16.87 57.69 17.43
C LEU A 74 -18.08 58.56 17.82
N ALA A 75 -19.28 58.24 17.32
CA ALA A 75 -20.51 58.94 17.66
C ALA A 75 -20.85 58.78 19.15
N PHE A 76 -20.73 57.58 19.71
CA PHE A 76 -20.93 57.32 21.14
C PHE A 76 -19.88 58.04 21.99
N GLY A 77 -18.59 58.02 21.60
CA GLY A 77 -17.53 58.77 22.25
C GLY A 77 -17.82 60.28 22.28
N TRP A 78 -18.27 60.83 21.15
CA TRP A 78 -18.65 62.24 21.07
C TRP A 78 -19.87 62.57 21.93
N TRP A 79 -20.96 61.81 21.81
CA TRP A 79 -22.24 62.13 22.45
C TRP A 79 -22.26 61.83 23.96
N LEU A 80 -21.67 60.71 24.39
CA LEU A 80 -21.71 60.23 25.78
C LEU A 80 -20.55 60.72 26.63
N PHE A 81 -19.39 61.02 26.04
CA PHE A 81 -18.19 61.39 26.80
C PHE A 81 -17.73 62.83 26.52
N ILE A 82 -17.44 63.17 25.26
CA ILE A 82 -16.85 64.48 24.91
C ILE A 82 -17.84 65.63 25.12
N ARG A 83 -19.08 65.50 24.61
CA ARG A 83 -20.13 66.52 24.71
C ARG A 83 -20.48 66.90 26.16
N PRO A 84 -20.71 65.96 27.11
CA PRO A 84 -21.04 66.32 28.49
C PRO A 84 -19.86 66.93 29.26
N ILE A 85 -18.63 66.44 29.06
CA ILE A 85 -17.43 66.97 29.73
C ILE A 85 -17.06 68.37 29.21
N SER A 86 -17.28 68.62 27.91
CA SER A 86 -16.91 69.88 27.26
C SER A 86 -17.87 71.04 27.57
N ARG A 87 -19.01 70.78 28.22
CA ARG A 87 -19.93 71.85 28.65
C ARG A 87 -19.27 72.72 29.72
N ARG A 88 -19.16 74.03 29.44
CA ARG A 88 -18.68 75.01 30.42
C ARG A 88 -19.78 75.25 31.45
N VAL A 89 -19.57 74.78 32.68
CA VAL A 89 -20.43 75.06 33.83
C VAL A 89 -19.87 76.29 34.55
N SER A 90 -20.68 77.35 34.68
CA SER A 90 -20.31 78.55 35.41
C SER A 90 -20.29 78.30 36.91
N ASP A 91 -19.48 79.07 37.64
CA ASP A 91 -19.33 78.92 39.10
C ASP A 91 -20.65 79.21 39.84
N GLU A 92 -21.50 80.11 39.30
CA GLU A 92 -22.87 80.38 39.78
C GLU A 92 -23.79 79.17 39.67
N ARG A 93 -23.69 78.38 38.58
CA ARG A 93 -24.49 77.14 38.42
C ARG A 93 -24.04 76.05 39.40
N VAL A 94 -22.75 76.02 39.74
CA VAL A 94 -22.24 75.09 40.76
C VAL A 94 -22.71 75.53 42.15
N ALA A 95 -22.74 76.82 42.43
CA ALA A 95 -23.28 77.37 43.68
C ALA A 95 -24.78 77.06 43.82
N LEU A 96 -25.55 77.31 42.76
CA LEU A 96 -26.98 76.99 42.71
C LEU A 96 -27.24 75.50 42.89
N TYR A 97 -26.45 74.63 42.25
CA TYR A 97 -26.55 73.18 42.39
C TYR A 97 -26.33 72.72 43.85
N ILE A 98 -25.34 73.30 44.53
CA ILE A 98 -25.06 72.97 45.93
C ILE A 98 -26.24 73.39 46.83
N GLU A 99 -26.87 74.54 46.57
CA GLU A 99 -28.00 75.05 47.34
C GLU A 99 -29.33 74.33 47.04
N GLU A 100 -29.57 73.93 45.80
CA GLU A 100 -30.73 73.11 45.41
C GLU A 100 -30.73 71.76 46.15
N HIS A 101 -29.54 71.23 46.41
CA HIS A 101 -29.33 69.95 47.09
C HIS A 101 -29.20 70.10 48.62
N ALA A 102 -28.90 71.30 49.12
CA ALA A 102 -28.82 71.63 50.54
C ALA A 102 -29.57 72.93 50.84
N PRO A 103 -30.91 72.88 51.01
CA PRO A 103 -31.75 74.06 51.22
C PRO A 103 -31.41 74.85 52.51
N GLU A 104 -30.64 74.23 53.42
CA GLU A 104 -30.08 74.84 54.63
C GLU A 104 -29.13 76.01 54.34
N LEU A 105 -28.62 76.15 53.11
CA LEU A 105 -27.66 77.19 52.72
C LEU A 105 -28.30 78.54 52.37
N GLN A 106 -29.64 78.61 52.19
CA GLN A 106 -30.44 79.84 52.03
C GLN A 106 -29.82 80.93 51.11
N ALA A 107 -29.40 80.59 49.89
CA ALA A 107 -28.80 81.54 48.92
C ALA A 107 -27.46 82.18 49.35
N THR A 108 -26.86 81.74 50.46
CA THR A 108 -25.63 82.33 51.01
C THR A 108 -24.40 82.05 50.13
N VAL A 109 -24.34 80.86 49.52
CA VAL A 109 -23.21 80.43 48.67
C VAL A 109 -23.31 81.06 47.29
N LEU A 110 -24.52 81.14 46.72
CA LEU A 110 -24.76 81.82 45.46
C LEU A 110 -24.42 83.32 45.55
N SER A 111 -24.92 83.99 46.59
CA SER A 111 -24.64 85.40 46.85
C SER A 111 -23.14 85.67 47.05
N ALA A 112 -22.43 84.78 47.74
CA ALA A 112 -20.98 84.90 47.94
C ALA A 112 -20.19 84.76 46.64
N VAL A 113 -20.66 83.91 45.72
CA VAL A 113 -20.03 83.70 44.41
C VAL A 113 -20.28 84.87 43.47
N GLU A 114 -21.50 85.37 43.40
CA GLU A 114 -21.85 86.55 42.62
C GLU A 114 -21.02 87.77 43.04
N GLU A 115 -20.89 88.00 44.35
CA GLU A 115 -20.12 89.13 44.87
C GLU A 115 -18.61 88.95 44.71
N SER A 116 -18.09 87.71 44.83
CA SER A 116 -16.67 87.41 44.56
C SER A 116 -16.27 87.65 43.10
N ARG A 117 -17.21 87.49 42.16
CA ARG A 117 -17.01 87.68 40.71
C ARG A 117 -17.21 89.13 40.29
N ARG A 118 -18.19 89.84 40.88
CA ARG A 118 -18.41 91.29 40.69
C ARG A 118 -17.20 92.12 41.07
N GLY A 119 -16.54 91.78 42.18
CA GLY A 119 -15.31 92.44 42.62
C GLY A 119 -14.10 92.31 41.68
N ARG A 120 -14.18 91.51 40.60
CA ARG A 120 -13.13 91.41 39.56
C ARG A 120 -13.41 92.28 38.33
N ARG A 121 -14.64 92.78 38.13
CA ARG A 121 -15.03 93.50 36.90
C ARG A 121 -15.36 94.98 37.06
N GLU A 122 -15.75 95.46 38.24
CA GLU A 122 -15.96 96.90 38.48
C GLU A 122 -15.92 97.17 39.98
N ARG A 123 -15.19 98.21 40.42
CA ARG A 123 -15.39 98.78 41.77
C ARG A 123 -16.70 99.57 41.74
N ALA A 124 -17.84 98.89 41.85
CA ALA A 124 -19.12 99.55 42.08
C ALA A 124 -19.29 99.83 43.58
N ALA A 125 -19.71 101.04 43.91
CA ALA A 125 -19.52 101.73 45.17
C ALA A 125 -20.62 101.52 46.23
N ASP A 126 -21.39 100.42 46.19
CA ASP A 126 -22.63 100.32 46.96
C ASP A 126 -22.67 99.28 48.11
N HIS A 127 -21.57 98.61 48.47
CA HIS A 127 -21.57 97.65 49.60
C HIS A 127 -20.38 97.84 50.57
N SER A 128 -20.64 97.67 51.87
CA SER A 128 -19.60 97.68 52.91
C SER A 128 -18.66 96.47 52.76
N PRO A 129 -17.32 96.67 52.69
CA PRO A 129 -16.35 95.59 52.51
C PRO A 129 -16.39 94.54 53.64
N GLU A 130 -16.83 94.94 54.83
CA GLU A 130 -16.88 94.03 55.99
C GLU A 130 -18.11 93.11 55.97
N LEU A 131 -19.23 93.55 55.36
CA LEU A 131 -20.41 92.71 55.14
C LEU A 131 -20.11 91.63 54.09
N VAL A 132 -19.42 92.00 53.02
CA VAL A 132 -18.98 91.04 51.98
C VAL A 132 -18.02 90.01 52.57
N ARG A 133 -17.11 90.43 53.45
CA ARG A 133 -16.20 89.52 54.15
C ARG A 133 -16.93 88.54 55.06
N ARG A 134 -17.85 89.00 55.92
CA ARG A 134 -18.68 88.15 56.80
C ARG A 134 -19.54 87.16 56.03
N LEU A 135 -20.04 87.56 54.85
CA LEU A 135 -20.81 86.71 53.97
C LEU A 135 -19.94 85.61 53.33
N ILE A 136 -18.73 85.94 52.91
CA ILE A 136 -17.73 84.98 52.40
C ILE A 136 -17.29 83.99 53.50
N GLU A 137 -16.98 84.47 54.70
CA GLU A 137 -16.62 83.62 55.85
C GLU A 137 -17.77 82.69 56.26
N SER A 138 -19.02 83.19 56.27
CA SER A 138 -20.21 82.38 56.59
C SER A 138 -20.47 81.32 55.52
N ALA A 139 -20.36 81.68 54.23
CA ALA A 139 -20.47 80.73 53.13
C ALA A 139 -19.41 79.62 53.24
N LEU A 140 -18.16 79.95 53.57
CA LEU A 140 -17.09 78.96 53.77
C LEU A 140 -17.36 78.01 54.93
N LYS A 141 -17.89 78.52 56.04
CA LYS A 141 -18.23 77.70 57.21
C LYS A 141 -19.35 76.71 56.88
N LEU A 142 -20.42 77.19 56.27
CA LEU A 142 -21.57 76.37 55.86
C LEU A 142 -21.19 75.32 54.81
N ILE A 143 -20.37 75.67 53.81
CA ILE A 143 -19.88 74.70 52.80
C ILE A 143 -19.02 73.59 53.44
N ARG A 144 -18.23 73.92 54.47
CA ARG A 144 -17.41 72.93 55.22
C ARG A 144 -18.29 72.04 56.10
N GLU A 145 -19.36 72.57 56.67
CA GLU A 145 -20.29 71.86 57.55
C GLU A 145 -21.10 70.77 56.83
N ILE A 146 -21.45 71.01 55.56
CA ILE A 146 -22.07 69.99 54.67
C ILE A 146 -21.07 69.04 54.00
N ASP A 147 -19.85 68.94 54.54
CA ASP A 147 -18.72 68.16 53.98
C ASP A 147 -18.52 68.41 52.46
N MET A 148 -18.67 69.67 52.02
CA MET A 148 -18.52 70.05 50.61
C MET A 148 -19.47 69.27 49.67
N GLY A 149 -20.71 69.00 50.11
CA GLY A 149 -21.74 68.34 49.31
C GLY A 149 -21.55 66.82 49.13
N ARG A 150 -20.76 66.16 50.00
CA ARG A 150 -20.44 64.72 49.87
C ARG A 150 -21.62 63.81 50.17
N ARG A 151 -22.55 64.26 51.02
CA ARG A 151 -23.69 63.46 51.52
C ARG A 151 -24.91 63.40 50.60
N VAL A 152 -25.00 64.26 49.59
CA VAL A 152 -26.29 64.50 48.92
C VAL A 152 -26.56 63.62 47.69
N ASP A 153 -25.57 62.87 47.19
CA ASP A 153 -25.69 62.28 45.84
C ASP A 153 -25.24 60.80 45.70
N THR A 154 -25.07 60.06 46.79
CA THR A 154 -24.59 58.67 46.72
C THR A 154 -25.64 57.68 46.20
N GLY A 155 -26.93 57.91 46.46
CA GLY A 155 -28.00 56.94 46.18
C GLY A 155 -28.39 56.78 44.70
N HIS A 156 -28.53 57.88 43.95
CA HIS A 156 -28.97 57.82 42.55
C HIS A 156 -27.83 57.44 41.59
N LEU A 157 -26.61 57.86 41.91
CA LEU A 157 -25.39 57.52 41.16
C LEU A 157 -25.06 56.03 41.24
N TRP A 158 -25.11 55.42 42.42
CA TRP A 158 -24.73 54.01 42.60
C TRP A 158 -25.63 53.07 41.79
N ARG A 159 -26.93 53.38 41.67
CA ARG A 159 -27.87 52.61 40.83
C ARG A 159 -27.57 52.70 39.33
N SER A 160 -27.11 53.86 38.85
CA SER A 160 -26.77 54.03 37.42
C SER A 160 -25.42 53.39 37.07
N THR A 161 -24.44 53.52 37.97
CA THR A 161 -23.13 52.89 37.82
C THR A 161 -23.22 51.37 37.97
N SER A 162 -24.05 50.86 38.90
CA SER A 162 -24.25 49.42 39.06
C SER A 162 -24.94 48.78 37.86
N ARG A 163 -25.95 49.43 37.25
CA ARG A 163 -26.56 48.94 36.01
C ARG A 163 -25.58 48.92 34.84
N SER A 164 -24.74 49.95 34.71
CA SER A 164 -23.73 50.00 33.65
C SER A 164 -22.64 48.94 33.87
N ALA A 165 -22.21 48.75 35.12
CA ALA A 165 -21.27 47.70 35.50
C ALA A 165 -21.86 46.29 35.29
N ALA A 166 -23.14 46.08 35.61
CA ALA A 166 -23.83 44.83 35.35
C ALA A 166 -23.96 44.54 33.85
N ALA A 167 -24.27 45.55 33.02
CA ALA A 167 -24.31 45.41 31.57
C ALA A 167 -22.93 45.08 30.98
N ALA A 168 -21.87 45.74 31.46
CA ALA A 168 -20.51 45.42 31.05
C ALA A 168 -20.07 44.01 31.48
N ALA A 169 -20.43 43.58 32.70
CA ALA A 169 -20.16 42.24 33.19
C ALA A 169 -20.93 41.17 32.40
N ALA A 170 -22.20 41.42 32.05
CA ALA A 170 -22.99 40.53 31.21
C ALA A 170 -22.40 40.41 29.80
N ALA A 171 -21.98 41.53 29.19
CA ALA A 171 -21.30 41.51 27.89
C ALA A 171 -19.95 40.76 27.95
N ALA A 172 -19.18 40.92 29.04
CA ALA A 172 -17.94 40.18 29.25
C ALA A 172 -18.19 38.68 29.42
N LEU A 173 -19.22 38.29 30.19
CA LEU A 173 -19.62 36.88 30.32
C LEU A 173 -20.09 36.29 29.00
N LEU A 174 -20.86 37.05 28.20
CA LEU A 174 -21.29 36.62 26.87
C LEU A 174 -20.10 36.49 25.91
N PHE A 175 -19.07 37.33 26.04
CA PHE A 175 -17.85 37.20 25.26
C PHE A 175 -17.02 35.96 25.64
N THR A 176 -16.89 35.67 26.94
CA THR A 176 -16.09 34.54 27.43
C THR A 176 -16.78 33.20 27.27
N PHE A 177 -18.08 33.13 27.55
CA PHE A 177 -18.86 31.88 27.55
C PHE A 177 -19.81 31.76 26.35
N GLY A 178 -19.92 32.79 25.52
CA GLY A 178 -20.74 32.74 24.32
C GLY A 178 -20.08 32.01 23.15
N PRO A 179 -20.81 31.90 22.03
CA PRO A 179 -20.37 31.19 20.82
C PRO A 179 -19.03 31.71 20.28
N ALA A 180 -18.26 30.83 19.64
CA ALA A 180 -16.95 31.15 19.10
C ALA A 180 -16.98 32.31 18.08
N TYR A 181 -18.04 32.40 17.26
CA TYR A 181 -18.20 33.48 16.27
C TYR A 181 -18.12 34.88 16.89
N LEU A 182 -18.55 35.07 18.14
CA LEU A 182 -18.50 36.38 18.80
C LEU A 182 -17.06 36.89 18.93
N ARG A 183 -16.14 35.98 19.27
CA ARG A 183 -14.71 36.28 19.41
C ARG A 183 -14.07 36.52 18.05
N HIS A 184 -14.39 35.69 17.06
CA HIS A 184 -13.91 35.86 15.68
C HIS A 184 -14.38 37.18 15.06
N GLY A 185 -15.66 37.54 15.19
CA GLY A 185 -16.21 38.80 14.69
C GLY A 185 -15.63 40.02 15.39
N ILE A 186 -15.38 39.98 16.70
CA ILE A 186 -14.71 41.09 17.38
C ILE A 186 -13.25 41.24 16.91
N ASN A 187 -12.52 40.13 16.72
CA ASN A 187 -11.16 40.18 16.18
C ASN A 187 -11.16 40.74 14.75
N ALA A 188 -12.06 40.26 13.89
CA ALA A 188 -12.23 40.74 12.52
C ALA A 188 -12.60 42.23 12.47
N LEU A 189 -13.41 42.75 13.40
CA LEU A 189 -13.79 44.17 13.47
C LEU A 189 -12.66 45.07 14.01
N LEU A 190 -11.81 44.57 14.91
CA LEU A 190 -10.77 45.36 15.58
C LEU A 190 -9.42 45.38 14.84
N THR A 191 -9.25 44.59 13.78
CA THR A 191 -8.06 44.59 12.92
C THR A 191 -8.28 45.39 11.63
N PRO A 192 -7.95 46.70 11.61
CA PRO A 192 -8.24 47.55 10.46
C PRO A 192 -7.35 47.31 9.23
N MET A 193 -6.16 46.71 9.41
CA MET A 193 -5.15 46.53 8.34
C MET A 193 -4.94 45.06 7.92
N GLY A 194 -5.77 44.13 8.39
CA GLY A 194 -5.67 42.71 8.00
C GLY A 194 -6.40 42.40 6.70
N ASN A 195 -5.88 41.44 5.92
CA ASN A 195 -6.58 40.88 4.76
C ASN A 195 -7.95 40.36 5.19
N VAL A 196 -8.99 40.73 4.45
CA VAL A 196 -10.38 40.45 4.82
C VAL A 196 -10.69 38.95 4.73
N GLU A 197 -10.12 38.28 3.72
CA GLU A 197 -10.21 36.81 3.54
C GLU A 197 -9.55 36.04 4.69
N ALA A 198 -8.36 36.48 5.14
CA ALA A 198 -7.66 35.88 6.28
C ALA A 198 -8.35 36.17 7.64
N ALA A 199 -9.32 37.08 7.67
CA ALA A 199 -10.09 37.41 8.87
C ALA A 199 -11.40 36.61 8.97
N SER A 200 -11.78 35.86 7.91
CA SER A 200 -12.89 34.91 7.97
C SER A 200 -12.49 33.70 8.80
N PRO A 201 -13.29 33.29 9.81
CA PRO A 201 -13.08 32.04 10.52
C PRO A 201 -13.53 30.81 9.72
N TYR A 202 -14.17 31.01 8.57
CA TYR A 202 -14.72 29.96 7.72
C TYR A 202 -13.88 29.83 6.46
N GLN A 203 -13.39 28.62 6.23
CA GLN A 203 -12.59 28.27 5.05
C GLN A 203 -12.93 26.85 4.59
N ILE A 204 -12.87 26.64 3.29
CA ILE A 204 -12.94 25.31 2.68
C ILE A 204 -11.54 25.00 2.16
N GLU A 205 -10.92 23.95 2.69
CA GLU A 205 -9.64 23.44 2.21
C GLU A 205 -9.90 22.34 1.19
N VAL A 206 -9.36 22.49 -0.02
CA VAL A 206 -9.59 21.56 -1.13
C VAL A 206 -8.28 20.87 -1.50
N LEU A 207 -8.31 19.55 -1.65
CA LEU A 207 -7.21 18.69 -2.09
C LEU A 207 -7.63 17.94 -3.36
N PRO A 208 -6.78 17.86 -4.41
CA PRO A 208 -5.39 18.33 -4.48
C PRO A 208 -5.22 19.85 -4.70
N GLY A 209 -6.29 20.58 -5.03
CA GLY A 209 -6.20 21.97 -5.47
C GLY A 209 -5.83 22.04 -6.95
N ASP A 210 -4.69 22.64 -7.30
CA ASP A 210 -4.16 22.61 -8.66
C ASP A 210 -3.46 21.28 -8.94
N ALA A 211 -3.88 20.57 -9.99
CA ALA A 211 -3.33 19.27 -10.34
C ALA A 211 -3.27 19.06 -11.84
N THR A 212 -2.32 18.23 -12.27
CA THR A 212 -2.20 17.80 -13.66
C THR A 212 -2.57 16.33 -13.75
N VAL A 213 -3.57 16.02 -14.57
CA VAL A 213 -4.15 14.69 -14.71
C VAL A 213 -4.01 14.19 -16.14
N ALA A 214 -3.92 12.88 -16.32
CA ALA A 214 -3.91 12.30 -17.66
C ALA A 214 -5.30 12.41 -18.31
N ARG A 215 -5.35 12.61 -19.64
CA ARG A 215 -6.62 12.64 -20.38
C ARG A 215 -7.39 11.33 -20.20
N GLY A 216 -8.65 11.45 -19.79
CA GLY A 216 -9.55 10.33 -19.51
C GLY A 216 -9.34 9.67 -18.14
N ALA A 217 -8.45 10.20 -17.29
CA ALA A 217 -8.29 9.73 -15.93
C ALA A 217 -9.40 10.24 -15.01
N ASP A 218 -9.67 9.47 -13.95
CA ASP A 218 -10.57 9.87 -12.88
C ASP A 218 -9.79 10.62 -11.79
N GLN A 219 -10.36 11.70 -11.25
CA GLN A 219 -9.74 12.52 -10.21
C GLN A 219 -10.67 12.70 -9.02
N ALA A 220 -10.23 12.24 -7.84
CA ALA A 220 -10.90 12.48 -6.59
C ALA A 220 -10.58 13.90 -6.06
N ILE A 221 -11.60 14.63 -5.61
CA ILE A 221 -11.47 15.94 -5.01
C ILE A 221 -12.08 15.88 -3.61
N THR A 222 -11.26 16.21 -2.61
CA THR A 222 -11.66 16.22 -1.20
C THR A 222 -11.76 17.65 -0.71
N ALA A 223 -12.88 17.99 -0.06
CA ALA A 223 -13.12 19.28 0.58
C ALA A 223 -13.28 19.11 2.09
N ARG A 224 -12.46 19.84 2.87
CA ARG A 224 -12.53 19.90 4.33
C ARG A 224 -13.06 21.26 4.78
N LEU A 225 -14.17 21.26 5.52
CA LEU A 225 -14.78 22.45 6.09
C LEU A 225 -14.06 22.84 7.38
N VAL A 226 -13.60 24.09 7.48
CA VAL A 226 -12.90 24.62 8.65
C VAL A 226 -13.71 25.74 9.27
N GLY A 227 -14.06 25.59 10.54
CA GLY A 227 -14.75 26.60 11.34
C GLY A 227 -16.27 26.60 11.22
N PHE A 228 -16.86 25.78 10.34
CA PHE A 228 -18.30 25.61 10.20
C PHE A 228 -18.67 24.18 9.80
N GLU A 229 -19.94 23.81 10.00
CA GLU A 229 -20.50 22.52 9.62
C GLU A 229 -21.63 22.74 8.63
N ALA A 230 -21.72 21.87 7.62
CA ALA A 230 -22.74 21.89 6.59
C ALA A 230 -23.12 20.46 6.19
N GLU A 231 -24.37 20.25 5.77
CA GLU A 231 -24.83 18.97 5.21
C GLU A 231 -24.68 18.93 3.68
N GLU A 232 -24.66 20.09 3.04
CA GLU A 232 -24.56 20.25 1.59
C GLU A 232 -23.27 21.00 1.23
N VAL A 233 -22.43 20.32 0.45
CA VAL A 233 -21.22 20.88 -0.15
C VAL A 233 -21.31 20.61 -1.64
N ASN A 234 -21.12 21.64 -2.47
CA ASN A 234 -21.20 21.52 -3.91
C ASN A 234 -19.88 21.94 -4.55
N LEU A 235 -19.41 21.16 -5.51
CA LEU A 235 -18.34 21.55 -6.42
C LEU A 235 -18.99 22.24 -7.62
N LEU A 236 -18.52 23.44 -7.94
CA LEU A 236 -18.86 24.15 -9.14
C LEU A 236 -17.70 24.07 -10.11
N MET A 237 -18.00 23.60 -11.30
CA MET A 237 -17.03 23.30 -12.34
C MET A 237 -17.31 24.15 -13.57
N GLN A 238 -16.27 24.75 -14.13
CA GLN A 238 -16.32 25.47 -15.39
C GLN A 238 -15.36 24.82 -16.39
N GLY A 239 -15.93 24.12 -17.37
CA GLY A 239 -15.19 23.65 -18.54
C GLY A 239 -15.07 24.73 -19.63
N SER A 240 -15.01 24.32 -20.89
CA SER A 240 -14.90 25.21 -22.06
C SER A 240 -16.12 26.12 -22.35
N GLY A 241 -17.16 26.08 -21.49
CA GLY A 241 -18.40 26.85 -21.61
C GLY A 241 -18.56 27.95 -20.55
N ASP A 242 -19.61 28.76 -20.71
CA ASP A 242 -19.93 29.88 -19.81
C ASP A 242 -20.89 29.48 -18.65
N SER A 243 -21.19 28.18 -18.52
CA SER A 243 -22.10 27.62 -17.52
C SER A 243 -21.34 26.79 -16.48
N PHE A 244 -21.66 27.00 -15.21
CA PHE A 244 -21.13 26.19 -14.10
C PHE A 244 -21.96 24.91 -13.92
N ASP A 245 -21.29 23.76 -14.00
CA ASP A 245 -21.87 22.48 -13.61
C ASP A 245 -21.74 22.29 -12.10
N ARG A 246 -22.83 21.88 -11.45
CA ARG A 246 -22.91 21.72 -9.99
C ARG A 246 -22.94 20.24 -9.64
N LEU A 247 -21.95 19.81 -8.87
CA LEU A 247 -21.80 18.43 -8.41
C LEU A 247 -21.85 18.38 -6.88
N PRO A 248 -22.80 17.66 -6.27
CA PRO A 248 -22.83 17.50 -4.81
C PRO A 248 -21.69 16.57 -4.36
N LEU A 249 -20.96 16.94 -3.31
CA LEU A 249 -19.97 16.07 -2.68
C LEU A 249 -20.63 15.15 -1.64
N ILE A 250 -20.03 13.98 -1.43
CA ILE A 250 -20.50 12.94 -0.51
C ILE A 250 -19.62 12.96 0.75
N PRO A 251 -20.19 12.85 1.97
CA PRO A 251 -19.39 12.80 3.19
C PRO A 251 -18.48 11.55 3.22
N VAL A 252 -17.22 11.73 3.60
CA VAL A 252 -16.23 10.65 3.71
C VAL A 252 -16.56 9.76 4.91
N LEU A 253 -16.40 8.43 4.75
CA LEU A 253 -16.60 7.45 5.81
C LEU A 253 -15.24 7.00 6.37
N THR A 254 -15.11 6.90 7.68
CA THR A 254 -13.95 6.28 8.34
C THR A 254 -13.97 4.76 8.19
N GLU A 255 -12.86 4.08 8.47
CA GLU A 255 -12.74 2.61 8.41
C GLU A 255 -13.81 1.88 9.25
N ASP A 256 -14.28 2.52 10.32
CA ASP A 256 -15.37 2.02 11.19
C ASP A 256 -16.78 2.30 10.65
N GLY A 257 -16.91 2.89 9.47
CA GLY A 257 -18.18 3.26 8.82
C GLY A 257 -18.87 4.49 9.42
N ALA A 258 -18.17 5.30 10.22
CA ALA A 258 -18.69 6.57 10.75
C ALA A 258 -18.39 7.72 9.78
N ILE A 259 -19.29 8.71 9.69
CA ILE A 259 -19.06 9.89 8.87
C ILE A 259 -17.91 10.71 9.49
N GLU A 260 -16.87 10.98 8.70
CA GLU A 260 -15.79 11.87 9.11
C GLU A 260 -16.29 13.32 9.12
N ALA A 261 -16.26 13.94 10.30
CA ALA A 261 -16.86 15.25 10.51
C ALA A 261 -16.17 16.31 9.65
N GLY A 262 -16.91 16.90 8.71
CA GLY A 262 -16.47 18.02 7.88
C GLY A 262 -15.60 17.66 6.68
N GLN A 263 -15.47 16.38 6.32
CA GLN A 263 -14.80 15.94 5.10
C GLN A 263 -15.80 15.42 4.06
N PHE A 264 -15.64 15.89 2.82
CA PHE A 264 -16.49 15.53 1.69
C PHE A 264 -15.62 15.19 0.48
N GLU A 265 -16.08 14.27 -0.35
CA GLU A 265 -15.36 13.81 -1.54
C GLU A 265 -16.30 13.71 -2.75
N VAL A 266 -15.74 13.96 -3.93
CA VAL A 266 -16.37 13.66 -5.22
C VAL A 266 -15.34 13.09 -6.16
N LEU A 267 -15.73 12.09 -6.96
CA LEU A 267 -14.90 11.53 -8.02
C LEU A 267 -15.36 12.11 -9.36
N LEU A 268 -14.46 12.84 -10.03
CA LEU A 268 -14.67 13.30 -11.40
C LEU A 268 -14.21 12.19 -12.34
N PHE A 269 -15.09 11.75 -13.23
CA PHE A 269 -14.81 10.69 -14.18
C PHE A 269 -14.41 11.24 -15.54
N ASP A 270 -13.50 10.56 -16.22
CA ASP A 270 -13.18 10.79 -17.64
C ASP A 270 -12.86 12.26 -17.99
N LEU A 271 -11.82 12.82 -17.35
CA LEU A 271 -11.42 14.23 -17.57
C LEU A 271 -10.76 14.42 -18.94
N GLN A 272 -11.49 15.00 -19.90
CA GLN A 272 -11.04 15.19 -21.29
C GLN A 272 -10.36 16.54 -21.57
N GLU A 273 -10.85 17.61 -20.94
CA GLU A 273 -10.39 18.98 -21.16
C GLU A 273 -9.95 19.62 -19.82
N PRO A 274 -9.09 20.66 -19.84
CA PRO A 274 -8.78 21.42 -18.64
C PRO A 274 -10.01 22.08 -18.05
N VAL A 275 -10.09 22.09 -16.73
CA VAL A 275 -11.28 22.55 -16.01
C VAL A 275 -10.86 23.43 -14.84
N ASP A 276 -11.54 24.58 -14.70
CA ASP A 276 -11.43 25.41 -13.51
C ASP A 276 -12.59 25.05 -12.56
N TYR A 277 -12.30 24.86 -11.27
CA TYR A 277 -13.30 24.44 -10.29
C TYR A 277 -13.13 25.14 -8.93
N PHE A 278 -14.21 25.24 -8.18
CA PHE A 278 -14.19 25.67 -6.79
C PHE A 278 -15.30 24.98 -6.00
N VAL A 279 -15.19 24.98 -4.68
CA VAL A 279 -16.16 24.34 -3.78
C VAL A 279 -16.93 25.42 -3.02
N GLU A 280 -18.25 25.28 -2.99
CA GLU A 280 -19.17 26.17 -2.29
C GLU A 280 -19.96 25.40 -1.23
N SER A 281 -20.08 25.98 -0.03
CA SER A 281 -21.02 25.51 0.99
C SER A 281 -21.55 26.66 1.84
N ILE A 282 -22.88 26.77 1.92
CA ILE A 282 -23.61 27.77 2.74
C ILE A 282 -23.06 29.21 2.55
N GLY A 283 -22.75 29.58 1.30
CA GLY A 283 -22.24 30.90 0.93
C GLY A 283 -20.76 31.16 1.26
N VAL A 284 -20.00 30.14 1.65
CA VAL A 284 -18.53 30.17 1.71
C VAL A 284 -17.98 29.49 0.46
N GLU A 285 -17.10 30.18 -0.25
CA GLU A 285 -16.44 29.69 -1.47
C GLU A 285 -14.95 29.42 -1.20
N SER A 286 -14.42 28.35 -1.77
CA SER A 286 -12.97 28.11 -1.83
C SER A 286 -12.32 28.99 -2.90
N PRO A 287 -10.97 29.11 -2.91
CA PRO A 287 -10.26 29.58 -4.10
C PRO A 287 -10.63 28.75 -5.34
N THR A 288 -10.51 29.36 -6.52
CA THR A 288 -10.60 28.65 -7.80
C THR A 288 -9.30 27.91 -8.06
N TYR A 289 -9.42 26.64 -8.40
CA TYR A 289 -8.32 25.73 -8.74
C TYR A 289 -8.46 25.26 -10.18
N ARG A 290 -7.35 24.82 -10.77
CA ARG A 290 -7.31 24.34 -12.16
C ARG A 290 -6.82 22.90 -12.23
N LEU A 291 -7.58 22.07 -12.93
CA LEU A 291 -7.14 20.76 -13.38
C LEU A 291 -6.63 20.87 -14.81
N ASP A 292 -5.31 20.72 -14.99
CA ASP A 292 -4.71 20.65 -16.32
C ASP A 292 -4.72 19.21 -16.81
N VAL A 293 -5.21 19.00 -18.02
CA VAL A 293 -5.25 17.67 -18.65
C VAL A 293 -4.08 17.52 -19.61
N ILE A 294 -3.21 16.54 -19.36
CA ILE A 294 -2.09 16.18 -20.24
C ILE A 294 -2.37 14.85 -20.93
N GLU A 295 -1.87 14.74 -22.15
CA GLU A 295 -1.91 13.49 -22.90
C GLU A 295 -0.62 12.72 -22.61
N LEU A 296 -0.77 11.51 -22.06
CA LEU A 296 0.34 10.61 -21.78
C LEU A 296 0.40 9.53 -22.87
N PRO A 297 1.60 9.15 -23.33
CA PRO A 297 1.74 8.05 -24.26
C PRO A 297 1.35 6.74 -23.57
N TYR A 298 0.58 5.91 -24.28
CA TYR A 298 0.17 4.59 -23.85
C TYR A 298 0.50 3.58 -24.94
N ALA A 299 0.88 2.35 -24.58
CA ALA A 299 1.07 1.26 -25.53
C ALA A 299 -0.31 0.73 -25.96
N GLU A 300 -0.84 1.22 -27.08
CA GLU A 300 -2.15 0.83 -27.60
C GLU A 300 -2.19 -0.65 -27.97
N ARG A 301 -1.10 -1.13 -28.58
CA ARG A 301 -0.95 -2.52 -28.98
C ARG A 301 0.47 -3.00 -28.72
N ILE A 302 0.60 -4.24 -28.26
CA ILE A 302 1.88 -4.91 -28.03
C ILE A 302 1.90 -6.17 -28.89
N GLU A 303 2.74 -6.16 -29.90
CA GLU A 303 2.97 -7.30 -30.78
C GLU A 303 4.14 -8.11 -30.23
N LEU A 304 3.94 -9.41 -30.02
CA LEU A 304 4.97 -10.33 -29.51
C LEU A 304 5.30 -11.37 -30.58
N GLU A 305 6.54 -11.37 -31.05
CA GLU A 305 7.07 -12.40 -31.94
C GLU A 305 7.98 -13.35 -31.15
N TYR A 306 7.57 -14.62 -31.08
CA TYR A 306 8.27 -15.67 -30.36
C TYR A 306 9.21 -16.43 -31.30
N HIS A 307 10.50 -16.44 -30.97
CA HIS A 307 11.51 -17.29 -31.59
C HIS A 307 11.87 -18.42 -30.62
N PHE A 308 11.26 -19.58 -30.82
CA PHE A 308 11.46 -20.75 -29.98
C PHE A 308 12.89 -21.31 -30.09
N PRO A 309 13.39 -22.02 -29.07
CA PRO A 309 14.69 -22.68 -29.13
C PRO A 309 14.83 -23.61 -30.35
N GLU A 310 16.02 -23.67 -30.94
CA GLU A 310 16.28 -24.43 -32.18
C GLU A 310 15.89 -25.91 -32.09
N TYR A 311 16.01 -26.52 -30.91
CA TYR A 311 15.71 -27.95 -30.71
C TYR A 311 14.23 -28.28 -30.94
N THR A 312 13.32 -27.32 -30.69
CA THR A 312 11.87 -27.50 -30.84
C THR A 312 11.43 -27.62 -32.30
N GLY A 313 12.21 -27.08 -33.23
CA GLY A 313 11.89 -27.03 -34.66
C GLY A 313 10.63 -26.23 -35.00
N LEU A 314 10.10 -25.42 -34.06
CA LEU A 314 8.90 -24.62 -34.26
C LEU A 314 9.21 -23.36 -35.09
N GLU A 315 8.31 -23.02 -36.01
CA GLU A 315 8.38 -21.74 -36.73
C GLU A 315 8.08 -20.57 -35.78
N PRO A 316 8.68 -19.38 -36.02
CA PRO A 316 8.37 -18.21 -35.22
C PRO A 316 6.87 -17.88 -35.23
N ARG A 317 6.34 -17.46 -34.08
CA ARG A 317 4.91 -17.16 -33.93
C ARG A 317 4.72 -15.72 -33.48
N THR A 318 3.91 -14.97 -34.21
CA THR A 318 3.52 -13.60 -33.84
C THR A 318 2.13 -13.56 -33.21
N VAL A 319 1.97 -12.77 -32.16
CA VAL A 319 0.70 -12.46 -31.49
C VAL A 319 0.54 -10.94 -31.50
N GLU A 320 -0.48 -10.43 -32.18
CA GLU A 320 -0.63 -8.98 -32.42
C GLU A 320 -1.13 -8.21 -31.19
N ASP A 321 -2.03 -8.80 -30.39
CA ASP A 321 -2.56 -8.21 -29.15
C ASP A 321 -2.04 -9.00 -27.94
N GLY A 322 -0.72 -9.04 -27.82
CA GLY A 322 0.01 -9.73 -26.77
C GLY A 322 0.01 -8.94 -25.45
N GLY A 323 0.38 -9.65 -24.40
CA GLY A 323 0.54 -9.13 -23.04
C GLY A 323 1.27 -10.19 -22.24
N ASP A 324 0.52 -11.10 -21.64
CA ASP A 324 1.14 -12.20 -20.90
C ASP A 324 1.92 -13.14 -21.84
N ILE A 325 3.10 -13.55 -21.40
CA ILE A 325 4.04 -14.41 -22.11
C ILE A 325 4.04 -15.77 -21.44
N ALA A 326 3.79 -16.84 -22.19
CA ALA A 326 3.91 -18.22 -21.72
C ALA A 326 4.67 -19.04 -22.77
N VAL A 327 5.97 -19.27 -22.53
CA VAL A 327 6.88 -19.87 -23.51
C VAL A 327 7.93 -20.76 -22.84
N LEU A 328 8.58 -21.61 -23.63
CA LEU A 328 9.68 -22.44 -23.15
C LEU A 328 10.86 -21.58 -22.71
N GLN A 329 11.58 -22.04 -21.69
CA GLN A 329 12.84 -21.43 -21.29
C GLN A 329 13.81 -21.31 -22.48
N GLY A 330 14.45 -20.15 -22.62
CA GLY A 330 15.35 -19.83 -23.72
C GLY A 330 14.69 -19.37 -25.01
N THR A 331 13.36 -19.14 -25.01
CA THR A 331 12.67 -18.47 -26.13
C THR A 331 13.08 -17.00 -26.20
N GLU A 332 13.49 -16.52 -27.38
CA GLU A 332 13.72 -15.10 -27.65
C GLU A 332 12.37 -14.44 -28.00
N VAL A 333 11.98 -13.43 -27.23
CA VAL A 333 10.77 -12.65 -27.45
C VAL A 333 11.16 -11.31 -28.06
N ARG A 334 10.61 -11.01 -29.24
CA ARG A 334 10.68 -9.69 -29.86
C ARG A 334 9.38 -8.97 -29.63
N LEU A 335 9.45 -7.94 -28.81
CA LEU A 335 8.33 -7.08 -28.47
C LEU A 335 8.33 -5.85 -29.38
N ARG A 336 7.16 -5.52 -29.92
CA ARG A 336 6.91 -4.32 -30.69
C ARG A 336 5.69 -3.59 -30.14
N ALA A 337 5.93 -2.46 -29.48
CA ALA A 337 4.90 -1.61 -28.90
C ALA A 337 4.48 -0.50 -29.88
N VAL A 338 3.18 -0.35 -30.11
CA VAL A 338 2.57 0.72 -30.89
C VAL A 338 2.01 1.76 -29.93
N PRO A 339 2.59 2.96 -29.84
CA PRO A 339 2.13 3.99 -28.91
C PRO A 339 0.93 4.76 -29.48
N THR A 340 0.02 5.21 -28.60
CA THR A 340 -1.15 6.05 -28.95
C THR A 340 -0.78 7.43 -29.52
N MET A 341 0.44 7.89 -29.23
CA MET A 341 1.00 9.15 -29.71
C MET A 341 2.50 9.04 -29.94
N GLY A 342 3.07 9.94 -30.73
CA GLY A 342 4.52 9.95 -30.97
C GLY A 342 5.32 10.12 -29.67
N THR A 343 6.26 9.21 -29.43
CA THR A 343 7.19 9.24 -28.30
C THR A 343 8.63 9.25 -28.79
N THR A 344 9.54 9.79 -27.98
CA THR A 344 10.98 9.87 -28.32
C THR A 344 11.77 8.65 -27.84
N GLY A 345 11.15 7.72 -27.10
CA GLY A 345 11.77 6.52 -26.59
C GLY A 345 10.93 5.82 -25.53
N GLY A 346 11.42 4.69 -25.02
CA GLY A 346 10.77 3.94 -23.97
C GLY A 346 11.70 2.88 -23.41
N GLN A 347 11.23 2.14 -22.41
CA GLN A 347 11.97 1.05 -21.79
C GLN A 347 10.99 -0.03 -21.33
N LEU A 348 11.42 -1.29 -21.43
CA LEU A 348 10.81 -2.42 -20.73
C LEU A 348 11.39 -2.49 -19.33
N VAL A 349 10.51 -2.58 -18.34
CA VAL A 349 10.88 -2.74 -16.94
C VAL A 349 10.42 -4.11 -16.48
N PHE A 350 11.36 -4.95 -16.07
CA PHE A 350 11.10 -6.24 -15.44
C PHE A 350 11.07 -6.08 -13.92
N ASP A 351 10.20 -6.80 -13.22
CA ASP A 351 10.16 -6.94 -11.76
C ASP A 351 10.40 -5.66 -10.93
N ASP A 352 9.70 -4.58 -11.29
CA ASP A 352 9.68 -3.29 -10.59
C ASP A 352 11.08 -2.67 -10.30
N ASP A 353 11.24 -2.01 -9.15
CA ASP A 353 12.32 -1.03 -8.90
C ASP A 353 13.74 -1.62 -8.96
N ASP A 354 13.90 -2.91 -8.63
CA ASP A 354 15.19 -3.61 -8.59
C ASP A 354 15.48 -4.47 -9.84
N GLY A 355 14.51 -4.60 -10.77
CA GLY A 355 14.65 -5.48 -11.91
C GLY A 355 15.38 -4.88 -13.12
N GLN A 356 15.63 -5.74 -14.11
CA GLN A 356 16.30 -5.39 -15.35
C GLN A 356 15.49 -4.36 -16.13
N ARG A 357 16.17 -3.40 -16.76
CA ARG A 357 15.55 -2.43 -17.67
C ARG A 357 16.18 -2.58 -19.04
N VAL A 358 15.34 -2.70 -20.07
CA VAL A 358 15.77 -2.85 -21.46
C VAL A 358 15.24 -1.66 -22.26
N ASP A 359 16.14 -0.85 -22.80
CA ASP A 359 15.75 0.30 -23.62
C ASP A 359 15.05 -0.17 -24.90
N LEU A 360 13.95 0.50 -25.24
CA LEU A 360 13.23 0.27 -26.49
C LEU A 360 13.84 1.11 -27.61
N ALA A 361 14.10 0.47 -28.75
CA ALA A 361 14.55 1.14 -29.97
C ALA A 361 13.36 1.75 -30.71
N LEU A 362 13.44 3.04 -31.04
CA LEU A 362 12.43 3.72 -31.85
C LEU A 362 12.67 3.43 -33.34
N GLU A 363 11.65 2.89 -34.01
CA GLU A 363 11.65 2.60 -35.44
C GLU A 363 11.14 3.80 -36.27
N ASP A 364 11.45 3.81 -37.57
CA ASP A 364 11.06 4.89 -38.50
C ASP A 364 9.54 5.08 -38.63
N ASP A 365 8.75 4.06 -38.32
CA ASP A 365 7.29 4.08 -38.34
C ASP A 365 6.66 4.56 -37.01
N GLY A 366 7.49 4.91 -36.02
CA GLY A 366 7.07 5.40 -34.71
C GLY A 366 6.76 4.29 -33.69
N THR A 367 6.98 3.03 -34.03
CA THR A 367 6.88 1.90 -33.08
C THR A 367 8.17 1.72 -32.28
N LEU A 368 8.06 0.99 -31.17
CA LEU A 368 9.16 0.74 -30.26
C LEU A 368 9.44 -0.75 -30.16
N THR A 369 10.69 -1.17 -30.42
CA THR A 369 11.08 -2.57 -30.47
C THR A 369 12.11 -2.92 -29.39
N ALA A 370 12.01 -4.11 -28.82
CA ALA A 370 13.05 -4.71 -27.99
C ALA A 370 13.03 -6.23 -28.12
N SER A 371 14.18 -6.83 -27.87
CA SER A 371 14.35 -8.29 -27.83
C SER A 371 14.92 -8.70 -26.48
N PHE A 372 14.35 -9.72 -25.86
CA PHE A 372 14.88 -10.32 -24.63
C PHE A 372 14.67 -11.83 -24.65
N MET A 373 15.49 -12.55 -23.86
CA MET A 373 15.40 -13.99 -23.71
C MET A 373 14.67 -14.33 -22.42
N VAL A 374 13.71 -15.24 -22.49
CA VAL A 374 12.94 -15.68 -21.32
C VAL A 374 13.73 -16.77 -20.59
N GLU A 375 14.30 -16.44 -19.43
CA GLU A 375 15.06 -17.38 -18.60
C GLU A 375 14.34 -17.74 -17.28
N GLU A 376 13.67 -16.76 -16.68
CA GLU A 376 13.02 -16.86 -15.37
C GLU A 376 11.58 -16.31 -15.44
N GLU A 377 10.75 -16.78 -14.53
CA GLU A 377 9.39 -16.26 -14.34
C GLU A 377 9.45 -14.85 -13.75
N GLY A 378 8.48 -14.00 -14.10
CA GLY A 378 8.46 -12.63 -13.59
C GLY A 378 7.36 -11.77 -14.19
N PHE A 379 7.50 -10.46 -14.01
CA PHE A 379 6.56 -9.48 -14.54
C PHE A 379 7.28 -8.45 -15.40
N TYR A 380 6.58 -7.94 -16.41
CA TYR A 380 7.10 -6.82 -17.21
C TYR A 380 6.04 -5.75 -17.47
N ARG A 381 6.50 -4.52 -17.70
CA ARG A 381 5.68 -3.41 -18.21
C ARG A 381 6.46 -2.56 -19.20
N VAL A 382 5.72 -1.75 -19.96
CA VAL A 382 6.26 -0.77 -20.89
C VAL A 382 6.16 0.62 -20.27
N ASP A 383 7.29 1.31 -20.16
CA ASP A 383 7.35 2.74 -19.84
C ASP A 383 7.71 3.52 -21.12
N LEU A 384 7.00 4.60 -21.41
CA LEU A 384 7.24 5.46 -22.57
C LEU A 384 7.64 6.87 -22.13
N VAL A 385 8.42 7.55 -22.97
CA VAL A 385 8.82 8.94 -22.72
C VAL A 385 7.67 9.87 -23.11
N ALA A 386 7.12 10.58 -22.13
CA ALA A 386 6.11 11.62 -22.32
C ALA A 386 6.70 12.85 -23.04
N PRO A 387 5.86 13.73 -23.64
CA PRO A 387 6.32 14.95 -24.32
C PRO A 387 7.16 15.89 -23.45
N ALA A 388 6.98 15.84 -22.12
CA ALA A 388 7.79 16.59 -21.15
C ALA A 388 9.19 16.00 -20.89
N GLY A 389 9.52 14.86 -21.53
CA GLY A 389 10.81 14.16 -21.39
C GLY A 389 10.90 13.20 -20.20
N GLN A 390 9.82 13.03 -19.44
CA GLN A 390 9.75 12.09 -18.32
C GLN A 390 9.25 10.71 -18.78
N LEU A 391 9.81 9.64 -18.23
CA LEU A 391 9.30 8.27 -18.40
C LEU A 391 8.04 8.07 -17.55
N VAL A 392 6.99 7.58 -18.19
CA VAL A 392 5.70 7.28 -17.55
C VAL A 392 5.28 5.85 -17.87
N THR A 393 4.62 5.21 -16.92
CA THR A 393 4.05 3.88 -17.12
C THR A 393 2.96 3.93 -18.18
N ALA A 394 3.17 3.17 -19.24
CA ALA A 394 2.39 3.22 -20.47
C ALA A 394 1.68 1.90 -20.78
N SER A 395 1.77 0.91 -19.89
CA SER A 395 1.01 -0.35 -19.96
C SER A 395 0.66 -0.86 -18.57
N PRO A 396 -0.27 -1.82 -18.43
CA PRO A 396 -0.39 -2.64 -17.24
C PRO A 396 0.86 -3.50 -17.06
N GLN A 397 0.94 -4.17 -15.91
CA GLN A 397 1.93 -5.20 -15.63
C GLN A 397 1.45 -6.53 -16.20
N TYR A 398 2.29 -7.18 -17.00
CA TYR A 398 2.05 -8.47 -17.65
C TYR A 398 2.91 -9.56 -17.02
N THR A 399 2.46 -10.83 -17.10
CA THR A 399 3.19 -11.98 -16.56
C THR A 399 4.10 -12.65 -17.58
N ILE A 400 5.19 -13.24 -17.09
CA ILE A 400 6.08 -14.12 -17.83
C ILE A 400 6.08 -15.47 -17.13
N ASP A 401 5.45 -16.46 -17.78
CA ASP A 401 5.41 -17.86 -17.34
C ASP A 401 6.40 -18.68 -18.16
N VAL A 402 7.34 -19.35 -17.48
CA VAL A 402 8.35 -20.19 -18.12
C VAL A 402 7.87 -21.64 -18.12
N LEU A 403 7.66 -22.18 -19.32
CA LEU A 403 7.28 -23.58 -19.49
C LEU A 403 8.53 -24.46 -19.54
N THR A 404 8.50 -25.55 -18.79
CA THR A 404 9.55 -26.58 -18.81
C THR A 404 9.21 -27.66 -19.83
N ASP A 405 10.23 -28.08 -20.56
CA ASP A 405 10.20 -29.19 -21.51
C ASP A 405 10.04 -30.54 -20.81
N GLN A 406 9.24 -31.44 -21.37
CA GLN A 406 9.03 -32.76 -20.76
C GLN A 406 10.06 -33.75 -21.25
N PRO A 407 10.66 -34.57 -20.37
CA PRO A 407 11.58 -35.61 -20.82
C PRO A 407 10.84 -36.68 -21.63
N PRO A 408 11.55 -37.40 -22.52
CA PRO A 408 10.94 -38.42 -23.37
C PRO A 408 10.45 -39.60 -22.53
N SER A 409 9.65 -40.47 -23.12
CA SER A 409 9.25 -41.75 -22.49
C SER A 409 9.72 -42.93 -23.32
N ALA A 410 10.15 -44.02 -22.68
CA ALA A 410 10.65 -45.22 -23.35
C ALA A 410 10.06 -46.51 -22.74
N MET A 411 9.62 -47.44 -23.59
CA MET A 411 9.05 -48.73 -23.18
C MET A 411 9.26 -49.84 -24.21
N PHE A 412 9.18 -51.10 -23.79
CA PHE A 412 9.13 -52.24 -24.72
C PHE A 412 7.70 -52.66 -25.01
N ILE A 413 7.33 -52.67 -26.30
CA ILE A 413 6.04 -53.21 -26.76
C ILE A 413 6.10 -54.75 -26.82
N ARG A 414 7.23 -55.29 -27.29
CA ARG A 414 7.43 -56.74 -27.44
C ARG A 414 8.85 -57.13 -27.03
N PRO A 415 9.05 -58.16 -26.19
CA PRO A 415 8.12 -58.54 -25.13
C PRO A 415 8.15 -57.47 -24.02
N GLY A 416 7.00 -56.92 -23.63
CA GLY A 416 6.90 -56.05 -22.43
C GLY A 416 6.92 -56.83 -21.10
N ARG A 417 7.74 -57.88 -21.01
CA ARG A 417 7.88 -58.74 -19.81
C ARG A 417 9.15 -59.58 -19.91
N ASP A 418 9.58 -60.12 -18.78
CA ASP A 418 10.62 -61.14 -18.74
C ASP A 418 10.26 -62.37 -19.58
N THR A 419 11.24 -62.88 -20.32
CA THR A 419 11.06 -64.04 -21.19
C THR A 419 12.15 -65.10 -20.98
N THR A 420 11.93 -66.27 -21.58
CA THR A 420 12.91 -67.36 -21.56
C THR A 420 13.15 -67.81 -22.99
N ALA A 421 14.41 -68.02 -23.36
CA ALA A 421 14.80 -68.44 -24.70
C ALA A 421 15.86 -69.55 -24.65
N SER A 422 16.01 -70.33 -25.71
CA SER A 422 17.15 -71.24 -25.84
C SER A 422 18.38 -70.51 -26.38
N ALA A 423 19.58 -71.05 -26.15
CA ALA A 423 20.84 -70.49 -26.64
C ALA A 423 20.93 -70.39 -28.18
N ILE A 424 20.03 -71.08 -28.90
CA ILE A 424 19.92 -71.05 -30.37
C ILE A 424 18.59 -70.43 -30.85
N GLU A 425 17.78 -69.89 -29.94
CA GLU A 425 16.55 -69.19 -30.31
C GLU A 425 16.86 -67.71 -30.60
N GLU A 426 16.10 -67.13 -31.52
CA GLU A 426 16.12 -65.69 -31.80
C GLU A 426 15.00 -65.01 -31.01
N VAL A 427 15.32 -63.94 -30.28
CA VAL A 427 14.30 -63.14 -29.59
C VAL A 427 14.26 -61.74 -30.17
N PHE A 428 13.12 -61.43 -30.76
CA PHE A 428 12.82 -60.08 -31.24
C PHE A 428 12.31 -59.22 -30.08
N VAL A 429 12.98 -58.09 -29.87
CA VAL A 429 12.55 -57.02 -28.97
C VAL A 429 12.18 -55.78 -29.77
N GLU A 430 11.17 -55.04 -29.32
CA GLU A 430 10.63 -53.85 -29.97
C GLU A 430 10.44 -52.79 -28.90
N ALA A 431 11.29 -51.76 -28.96
CA ALA A 431 11.21 -50.58 -28.12
C ALA A 431 10.36 -49.50 -28.81
N ARG A 432 9.71 -48.69 -28.00
CA ARG A 432 8.99 -47.48 -28.40
C ARG A 432 9.41 -46.35 -27.50
N ALA A 433 9.64 -45.19 -28.10
CA ALA A 433 9.79 -43.95 -27.38
C ALA A 433 8.89 -42.86 -27.97
N ASP A 434 8.43 -41.97 -27.09
CA ASP A 434 7.55 -40.86 -27.40
C ASP A 434 8.08 -39.58 -26.74
N ASP A 435 8.02 -38.47 -27.48
CA ASP A 435 8.50 -37.14 -27.08
C ASP A 435 7.68 -36.03 -27.77
N ASP A 436 7.58 -34.85 -27.17
CA ASP A 436 6.77 -33.73 -27.67
C ASP A 436 7.47 -32.90 -28.76
N PHE A 437 8.79 -32.71 -28.67
CA PHE A 437 9.60 -32.01 -29.68
C PHE A 437 10.40 -32.96 -30.60
N GLY A 438 10.42 -34.25 -30.26
CA GLY A 438 10.92 -35.35 -31.04
C GLY A 438 12.28 -35.85 -30.59
N LEU A 439 12.48 -37.16 -30.74
CA LEU A 439 13.62 -37.87 -30.17
C LEU A 439 14.94 -37.60 -30.90
N HIS A 440 16.03 -37.49 -30.13
CA HIS A 440 17.39 -37.47 -30.66
C HIS A 440 17.88 -38.88 -30.99
N SER A 441 17.75 -39.82 -30.05
CA SER A 441 18.19 -41.21 -30.23
C SER A 441 17.36 -42.18 -29.39
N LEU A 442 17.26 -43.42 -29.87
CA LEU A 442 16.75 -44.55 -29.11
C LEU A 442 17.77 -45.69 -29.19
N ASP A 443 18.35 -46.04 -28.05
CA ASP A 443 19.32 -47.13 -27.91
C ASP A 443 18.70 -48.31 -27.16
N LEU A 444 19.12 -49.52 -27.53
CA LEU A 444 18.94 -50.74 -26.74
C LEU A 444 20.23 -51.01 -25.99
N VAL A 445 20.18 -50.97 -24.67
CA VAL A 445 21.32 -51.31 -23.81
C VAL A 445 21.07 -52.69 -23.21
N TYR A 446 22.07 -53.56 -23.26
CA TYR A 446 22.01 -54.88 -22.66
C TYR A 446 23.32 -55.28 -21.98
N SER A 447 23.21 -56.18 -21.00
CA SER A 447 24.35 -56.80 -20.32
C SER A 447 24.11 -58.30 -20.16
N VAL A 448 25.18 -59.07 -20.28
CA VAL A 448 25.16 -60.52 -20.06
C VAL A 448 25.79 -60.81 -18.70
N ASN A 449 25.02 -61.46 -17.80
CA ASN A 449 25.50 -61.88 -16.47
C ASN A 449 26.20 -60.77 -15.65
N GLY A 450 25.73 -59.52 -15.74
CA GLY A 450 26.33 -58.38 -15.05
C GLY A 450 27.71 -57.97 -15.57
N GLY A 451 28.00 -58.29 -16.83
CA GLY A 451 29.17 -57.82 -17.58
C GLY A 451 29.07 -56.35 -18.00
N PRO A 452 30.05 -55.84 -18.78
CA PRO A 452 29.98 -54.49 -19.32
C PRO A 452 28.74 -54.33 -20.21
N GLU A 453 28.07 -53.19 -20.11
CA GLU A 453 26.93 -52.86 -20.96
C GLU A 453 27.37 -52.71 -22.42
N GLU A 454 26.59 -53.29 -23.33
CA GLU A 454 26.68 -53.08 -24.76
C GLU A 454 25.46 -52.29 -25.22
N SER A 455 25.66 -51.34 -26.15
CA SER A 455 24.59 -50.49 -26.68
C SER A 455 24.44 -50.70 -28.18
N VAL A 456 23.19 -50.85 -28.63
CA VAL A 456 22.80 -50.94 -30.03
C VAL A 456 21.83 -49.80 -30.34
N THR A 457 22.25 -48.90 -31.21
CA THR A 457 21.39 -47.80 -31.67
C THR A 457 20.24 -48.34 -32.52
N LEU A 458 19.01 -48.19 -32.04
CA LEU A 458 17.79 -48.59 -32.74
C LEU A 458 17.28 -47.47 -33.66
N PHE A 459 17.49 -46.22 -33.25
CA PHE A 459 17.15 -45.03 -34.02
C PHE A 459 18.15 -43.91 -33.76
N ASP A 460 18.59 -43.26 -34.84
CA ASP A 460 19.40 -42.04 -34.83
C ASP A 460 18.60 -40.93 -35.53
N GLY A 461 18.21 -39.93 -34.76
CA GLY A 461 17.36 -38.82 -35.17
C GLY A 461 18.05 -37.78 -36.04
N GLY A 462 19.38 -37.82 -36.16
CA GLY A 462 20.26 -37.01 -37.04
C GLY A 462 19.67 -35.70 -37.61
N GLY A 463 18.75 -35.80 -38.58
CA GLY A 463 18.05 -34.66 -39.20
C GLY A 463 16.51 -34.77 -39.34
N ASN A 464 15.87 -35.82 -38.84
CA ASN A 464 14.41 -35.98 -38.86
C ASN A 464 13.92 -36.36 -37.45
N ALA A 465 13.54 -35.35 -36.66
CA ALA A 465 12.87 -35.58 -35.39
C ALA A 465 11.53 -36.26 -35.60
N LEU A 466 11.39 -37.45 -35.04
CA LEU A 466 10.12 -38.13 -34.92
C LEU A 466 9.67 -38.02 -33.47
N ARG A 467 8.45 -37.53 -33.26
CA ARG A 467 7.78 -37.50 -31.95
C ARG A 467 7.50 -38.90 -31.39
N GLU A 468 7.42 -39.87 -32.29
CA GLU A 468 7.14 -41.26 -31.95
C GLU A 468 8.05 -42.14 -32.79
N VAL A 469 8.82 -42.99 -32.11
CA VAL A 469 9.70 -43.97 -32.74
C VAL A 469 9.38 -45.34 -32.18
N SER A 470 9.22 -46.32 -33.07
CA SER A 470 9.22 -47.72 -32.69
C SER A 470 10.22 -48.48 -33.55
N ALA A 471 11.16 -49.14 -32.89
CA ALA A 471 12.27 -49.82 -33.53
C ALA A 471 12.53 -51.14 -32.79
N GLY A 472 12.87 -52.16 -33.57
CA GLY A 472 13.10 -53.49 -33.05
C GLY A 472 14.49 -54.01 -33.33
N HIS A 473 14.94 -54.92 -32.48
CA HIS A 473 16.20 -55.62 -32.56
C HIS A 473 15.98 -57.11 -32.33
N THR A 474 16.70 -57.96 -33.06
CA THR A 474 16.67 -59.40 -32.84
C THR A 474 17.96 -59.82 -32.17
N PHE A 475 17.86 -60.36 -30.95
CA PHE A 475 18.99 -61.01 -30.31
C PHE A 475 19.24 -62.37 -30.96
N PHE A 476 20.44 -62.54 -31.51
CA PHE A 476 20.96 -63.82 -31.99
C PHE A 476 21.83 -64.44 -30.89
N PHE A 477 21.24 -65.22 -29.99
CA PHE A 477 21.96 -65.76 -28.83
C PHE A 477 23.11 -66.70 -29.19
N GLU A 478 23.12 -67.25 -30.41
CA GLU A 478 24.23 -68.04 -30.94
C GLU A 478 25.52 -67.21 -31.05
N GLU A 479 25.41 -65.91 -31.36
CA GLU A 479 26.55 -64.99 -31.52
C GLU A 479 27.10 -64.51 -30.18
N LEU A 480 26.26 -64.52 -29.13
CA LEU A 480 26.60 -64.11 -27.77
C LEU A 480 27.21 -65.25 -26.93
N GLU A 481 27.42 -66.43 -27.54
CA GLU A 481 28.00 -67.63 -26.91
C GLU A 481 27.34 -68.02 -25.55
N LEU A 482 26.02 -67.77 -25.41
CA LEU A 482 25.31 -67.95 -24.14
C LEU A 482 25.10 -69.43 -23.77
N GLU A 483 25.29 -69.75 -22.49
CA GLU A 483 25.06 -71.08 -21.94
C GLU A 483 23.70 -71.19 -21.22
N PRO A 484 23.09 -72.39 -21.16
CA PRO A 484 21.88 -72.59 -20.38
C PRO A 484 22.08 -72.29 -18.88
N GLY A 485 21.40 -71.25 -18.40
CA GLY A 485 21.55 -70.70 -17.05
C GLY A 485 21.90 -69.22 -17.06
N ASP A 486 22.43 -68.71 -18.17
CA ASP A 486 22.77 -67.29 -18.33
C ASP A 486 21.52 -66.40 -18.42
N PHE A 487 21.71 -65.14 -18.06
CA PHE A 487 20.70 -64.10 -18.16
C PHE A 487 21.23 -62.91 -18.94
N LEU A 488 20.39 -62.39 -19.84
CA LEU A 488 20.59 -61.12 -20.49
C LEU A 488 19.61 -60.11 -19.87
N SER A 489 20.14 -59.04 -19.28
CA SER A 489 19.39 -57.88 -18.83
C SER A 489 19.38 -56.84 -19.96
N TYR A 490 18.25 -56.20 -20.21
CA TYR A 490 18.15 -55.18 -21.25
C TYR A 490 17.13 -54.10 -20.90
N TYR A 491 17.41 -52.87 -21.33
CA TYR A 491 16.53 -51.72 -21.24
C TYR A 491 16.70 -50.82 -22.47
N ALA A 492 15.74 -49.95 -22.73
CA ALA A 492 15.81 -48.94 -23.78
C ALA A 492 16.24 -47.61 -23.15
N ARG A 493 17.05 -46.84 -23.88
CA ARG A 493 17.46 -45.49 -23.48
C ARG A 493 17.07 -44.51 -24.57
N ALA A 494 16.25 -43.54 -24.22
CA ALA A 494 15.82 -42.47 -25.10
C ALA A 494 16.45 -41.16 -24.67
N THR A 495 16.93 -40.40 -25.64
CA THR A 495 17.52 -39.07 -25.43
C THR A 495 16.74 -38.05 -26.24
N ASP A 496 16.40 -36.93 -25.61
CA ASP A 496 15.74 -35.80 -26.26
C ASP A 496 16.76 -34.88 -26.95
N ARG A 497 16.27 -34.00 -27.82
CA ARG A 497 17.02 -32.99 -28.55
C ARG A 497 17.37 -31.77 -27.72
N ASN A 498 16.74 -31.55 -26.57
CA ASN A 498 17.12 -30.47 -25.70
C ASN A 498 18.52 -30.70 -25.11
N LEU A 499 19.51 -30.01 -25.69
CA LEU A 499 20.92 -30.17 -25.33
C LEU A 499 21.23 -29.76 -23.88
N LEU A 500 20.34 -28.97 -23.25
CA LEU A 500 20.45 -28.62 -21.82
C LEU A 500 20.08 -29.79 -20.91
N GLN A 501 19.30 -30.75 -21.42
CA GLN A 501 18.91 -31.99 -20.73
C GLN A 501 19.72 -33.21 -21.20
N GLN A 502 20.87 -33.01 -21.88
CA GLN A 502 21.67 -34.12 -22.43
C GLN A 502 22.11 -35.18 -21.40
N ASP A 503 22.21 -34.82 -20.12
CA ASP A 503 22.56 -35.74 -19.04
C ASP A 503 21.34 -36.46 -18.44
N ALA A 504 20.12 -36.09 -18.86
CA ALA A 504 18.85 -36.67 -18.40
C ALA A 504 18.34 -37.76 -19.36
N ASP A 505 19.20 -38.73 -19.69
CA ASP A 505 18.82 -39.90 -20.47
C ASP A 505 17.65 -40.65 -19.79
N VAL A 506 16.53 -40.83 -20.51
CA VAL A 506 15.39 -41.57 -19.97
C VAL A 506 15.54 -43.05 -20.29
N LYS A 507 15.53 -43.87 -19.24
CA LYS A 507 15.62 -45.34 -19.35
C LYS A 507 14.22 -45.97 -19.26
N SER A 508 13.98 -47.08 -19.94
CA SER A 508 12.77 -47.89 -19.76
C SER A 508 12.85 -48.73 -18.49
N ASP A 509 11.85 -49.57 -18.23
CA ASP A 509 11.98 -50.68 -17.29
C ASP A 509 13.07 -51.67 -17.74
N LEU A 510 13.71 -52.33 -16.77
CA LEU A 510 14.68 -53.40 -16.99
C LEU A 510 13.97 -54.74 -17.16
N TYR A 511 14.28 -55.45 -18.25
CA TYR A 511 13.74 -56.78 -18.53
C TYR A 511 14.85 -57.83 -18.59
N PHE A 512 14.46 -59.09 -18.35
CA PHE A 512 15.38 -60.22 -18.39
C PHE A 512 14.99 -61.27 -19.43
N ILE A 513 15.99 -61.82 -20.11
CA ILE A 513 15.87 -63.03 -20.93
C ILE A 513 16.70 -64.14 -20.27
N GLN A 514 16.02 -65.19 -19.80
CA GLN A 514 16.69 -66.36 -19.21
C GLN A 514 16.98 -67.42 -20.28
N ILE A 515 18.23 -67.85 -20.38
CA ILE A 515 18.64 -68.90 -21.31
C ILE A 515 18.36 -70.28 -20.70
N ARG A 516 17.47 -71.04 -21.33
CA ARG A 516 17.09 -72.40 -20.92
C ARG A 516 17.70 -73.46 -21.84
N ARG A 517 17.86 -74.68 -21.30
CA ARG A 517 18.30 -75.82 -22.11
C ARG A 517 17.30 -76.08 -23.25
N TYR A 518 17.83 -76.31 -24.44
CA TYR A 518 17.04 -76.83 -25.56
C TYR A 518 16.43 -78.18 -25.13
N SER A 519 15.09 -78.30 -25.16
CA SER A 519 14.25 -79.41 -24.66
C SER A 519 13.81 -79.37 -23.17
N GLN A 520 12.66 -78.72 -22.93
CA GLN A 520 11.68 -79.21 -21.95
C GLN A 520 10.27 -79.08 -22.55
N ASP A 521 9.97 -79.91 -23.55
CA ASP A 521 8.57 -80.19 -23.87
C ASP A 521 7.96 -81.02 -22.73
N TYR A 522 6.90 -80.47 -22.16
CA TYR A 522 6.04 -81.10 -21.16
C TYR A 522 5.58 -82.49 -21.63
N ARG A 523 6.20 -83.57 -21.14
CA ARG A 523 5.50 -84.87 -21.04
C ARG A 523 4.59 -84.82 -19.81
N MET A 524 3.37 -84.31 -19.95
CA MET A 524 2.29 -84.65 -19.03
C MET A 524 1.98 -86.15 -19.19
N GLN A 525 2.71 -87.00 -18.47
CA GLN A 525 2.33 -88.39 -18.33
C GLN A 525 1.19 -88.47 -17.32
N ALA A 526 -0.02 -88.69 -17.81
CA ALA A 526 -1.13 -89.16 -17.00
C ALA A 526 -0.72 -90.45 -16.29
N SER A 527 -0.38 -90.34 -15.01
CA SER A 527 -0.10 -91.46 -14.12
C SER A 527 -0.67 -91.13 -12.75
N GLN A 528 -1.97 -91.37 -12.63
CA GLN A 528 -2.67 -91.49 -11.36
C GLN A 528 -2.05 -92.67 -10.59
N GLY A 529 -1.45 -92.40 -9.43
CA GLY A 529 -1.12 -93.41 -8.43
C GLY A 529 0.30 -93.33 -7.87
N GLY A 530 0.40 -93.00 -6.58
CA GLY A 530 1.60 -93.28 -5.78
C GLY A 530 2.15 -92.05 -5.06
N GLY A 531 1.83 -91.91 -3.78
CA GLY A 531 2.60 -91.08 -2.88
C GLY A 531 4.06 -91.58 -2.83
N GLY A 532 5.00 -90.64 -2.93
CA GLY A 532 6.43 -90.91 -2.83
C GLY A 532 7.17 -89.59 -2.84
N GLY A 533 7.78 -89.23 -1.72
CA GLY A 533 8.56 -88.01 -1.56
C GLY A 533 9.66 -87.92 -2.62
N GLY A 534 9.68 -86.79 -3.32
CA GLY A 534 10.69 -86.44 -4.31
C GLY A 534 11.03 -84.96 -4.23
N MET A 535 12.18 -84.67 -3.62
CA MET A 535 13.02 -83.48 -3.78
C MET A 535 12.35 -82.08 -3.84
N GLY A 536 12.03 -81.53 -2.66
CA GLY A 536 11.84 -80.08 -2.43
C GLY A 536 13.15 -79.29 -2.41
N GLY A 537 13.99 -79.43 -3.45
CA GLY A 537 15.26 -78.69 -3.60
C GLY A 537 15.33 -77.78 -4.82
N GLY A 538 14.55 -78.07 -5.88
CA GLY A 538 14.50 -77.26 -7.10
C GLY A 538 13.48 -76.11 -7.06
N ALA A 539 12.56 -76.12 -6.09
CA ALA A 539 11.61 -75.02 -5.88
C ALA A 539 12.30 -73.83 -5.21
N ASP A 540 13.05 -74.06 -4.12
CA ASP A 540 13.80 -73.04 -3.38
C ASP A 540 14.74 -72.22 -4.28
N ALA A 541 15.49 -72.86 -5.20
CA ALA A 541 16.46 -72.16 -6.05
C ALA A 541 15.82 -71.22 -7.10
N ARG A 542 14.65 -71.59 -7.63
CA ARG A 542 13.90 -70.73 -8.58
C ARG A 542 13.30 -69.52 -7.89
N GLU A 543 12.86 -69.68 -6.64
CA GLU A 543 12.36 -68.58 -5.83
C GLU A 543 13.47 -67.58 -5.50
N LEU A 544 14.68 -68.05 -5.16
CA LEU A 544 15.84 -67.17 -4.89
C LEU A 544 16.26 -66.38 -6.14
N SER A 545 16.32 -67.01 -7.31
CA SER A 545 16.62 -66.30 -8.57
C SER A 545 15.53 -65.31 -8.95
N LYS A 546 14.27 -65.61 -8.67
CA LYS A 546 13.17 -64.65 -8.85
C LYS A 546 13.32 -63.45 -7.93
N ALA A 547 13.61 -63.68 -6.64
CA ALA A 547 13.85 -62.63 -5.67
C ALA A 547 15.05 -61.75 -6.05
N GLN A 548 16.14 -62.33 -6.55
CA GLN A 548 17.30 -61.54 -7.03
C GLN A 548 16.91 -60.59 -8.18
N ARG A 549 16.13 -61.07 -9.17
CA ARG A 549 15.67 -60.20 -10.27
C ARG A 549 14.72 -59.11 -9.80
N GLU A 550 13.85 -59.41 -8.83
CA GLU A 550 12.99 -58.39 -8.21
C GLU A 550 13.81 -57.31 -7.49
N ILE A 551 14.92 -57.68 -6.83
CA ILE A 551 15.86 -56.73 -6.24
C ILE A 551 16.56 -55.92 -7.33
N ILE A 552 17.16 -56.56 -8.34
CA ILE A 552 17.84 -55.85 -9.44
C ILE A 552 16.90 -54.85 -10.12
N SER A 553 15.66 -55.24 -10.45
CA SER A 553 14.67 -54.33 -11.03
C SER A 553 14.34 -53.16 -10.10
N ALA A 554 14.23 -53.41 -8.80
CA ALA A 554 13.95 -52.36 -7.82
C ALA A 554 15.14 -51.40 -7.64
N THR A 555 16.37 -51.93 -7.55
CA THR A 555 17.61 -51.13 -7.53
C THR A 555 17.73 -50.29 -8.80
N PHE A 556 17.47 -50.88 -9.97
CA PHE A 556 17.53 -50.18 -11.25
C PHE A 556 16.49 -49.06 -11.33
N ASN A 557 15.25 -49.32 -10.93
CA ASN A 557 14.20 -48.30 -10.92
C ASN A 557 14.53 -47.18 -9.92
N LEU A 558 15.12 -47.51 -8.76
CA LEU A 558 15.54 -46.51 -7.78
C LEU A 558 16.65 -45.58 -8.32
N VAL A 559 17.60 -46.13 -9.08
CA VAL A 559 18.65 -45.34 -9.74
C VAL A 559 18.07 -44.51 -10.88
N ARG A 560 17.21 -45.10 -11.71
CA ARG A 560 16.55 -44.42 -12.84
C ARG A 560 15.68 -43.25 -12.39
N ASP A 561 14.84 -43.47 -11.38
CA ASP A 561 13.83 -42.50 -10.95
C ASP A 561 14.35 -41.58 -9.82
N ARG A 562 15.68 -41.41 -9.69
CA ARG A 562 16.34 -40.68 -8.59
C ARG A 562 15.77 -39.29 -8.34
N GLU A 563 15.46 -38.55 -9.41
CA GLU A 563 14.94 -37.18 -9.36
C GLU A 563 13.49 -37.09 -8.86
N GLN A 564 12.74 -38.20 -8.89
CA GLN A 564 11.36 -38.27 -8.37
C GLN A 564 11.31 -38.47 -6.85
N TYR A 565 12.43 -38.84 -6.23
CA TYR A 565 12.53 -39.07 -4.79
C TYR A 565 13.23 -37.92 -4.10
N ASP A 566 12.68 -37.49 -2.96
CA ASP A 566 13.43 -36.63 -2.05
C ASP A 566 14.62 -37.40 -1.41
N ALA A 567 15.46 -36.69 -0.66
CA ALA A 567 16.64 -37.30 -0.06
C ALA A 567 16.31 -38.37 1.00
N GLU A 568 15.20 -38.21 1.73
CA GLU A 568 14.79 -39.11 2.80
C GLU A 568 14.15 -40.38 2.23
N GLU A 569 13.23 -40.24 1.27
CA GLU A 569 12.60 -41.35 0.55
C GLU A 569 13.64 -42.20 -0.20
N PHE A 570 14.63 -41.56 -0.84
CA PHE A 570 15.72 -42.27 -1.49
C PHE A 570 16.52 -43.12 -0.48
N GLU A 571 16.91 -42.54 0.65
CA GLU A 571 17.63 -43.26 1.70
C GLU A 571 16.81 -44.42 2.28
N GLU A 572 15.52 -44.22 2.53
CA GLU A 572 14.62 -45.29 3.01
C GLU A 572 14.53 -46.45 2.01
N ASN A 573 14.41 -46.15 0.71
CA ASN A 573 14.36 -47.16 -0.35
C ASN A 573 15.69 -47.92 -0.47
N VAL A 574 16.84 -47.24 -0.38
CA VAL A 574 18.15 -47.90 -0.37
C VAL A 574 18.30 -48.81 0.86
N VAL A 575 17.86 -48.37 2.04
CA VAL A 575 17.88 -49.20 3.25
C VAL A 575 16.99 -50.43 3.09
N PHE A 576 15.81 -50.28 2.48
CA PHE A 576 14.93 -51.41 2.18
C PHE A 576 15.62 -52.42 1.24
N LEU A 577 16.25 -51.95 0.16
CA LEU A 577 17.00 -52.81 -0.77
C LEU A 577 18.18 -53.49 -0.08
N THR A 578 18.92 -52.77 0.77
CA THR A 578 20.01 -53.33 1.59
C THR A 578 19.52 -54.50 2.43
N LEU A 579 18.39 -54.33 3.12
CA LEU A 579 17.80 -55.38 3.96
C LEU A 579 17.28 -56.56 3.13
N ALA A 580 16.69 -56.29 1.96
CA ALA A 580 16.21 -57.33 1.04
C ALA A 580 17.38 -58.15 0.49
N GLN A 581 18.45 -57.49 0.04
CA GLN A 581 19.67 -58.10 -0.49
C GLN A 581 20.40 -58.92 0.58
N GLY A 582 20.58 -58.37 1.78
CA GLY A 582 21.16 -59.09 2.92
C GLY A 582 20.34 -60.33 3.31
N ARG A 583 19.01 -60.21 3.34
CA ARG A 583 18.11 -61.35 3.61
C ARG A 583 18.21 -62.43 2.54
N LEU A 584 18.28 -62.05 1.27
CA LEU A 584 18.43 -62.99 0.17
C LEU A 584 19.79 -63.72 0.24
N ARG A 585 20.88 -62.99 0.51
CA ARG A 585 22.19 -63.56 0.76
C ARG A 585 22.17 -64.59 1.89
N GLU A 586 21.54 -64.28 3.02
CA GLU A 586 21.40 -65.22 4.15
C GLU A 586 20.63 -66.49 3.77
N GLN A 587 19.59 -66.37 2.94
CA GLN A 587 18.83 -67.51 2.43
C GLN A 587 19.70 -68.39 1.51
N VAL A 588 20.50 -67.78 0.64
CA VAL A 588 21.48 -68.47 -0.23
C VAL A 588 22.54 -69.17 0.62
N GLU A 589 23.16 -68.50 1.59
CA GLU A 589 24.14 -69.12 2.50
C GLU A 589 23.55 -70.27 3.31
N THR A 590 22.29 -70.15 3.73
CA THR A 590 21.57 -71.23 4.42
C THR A 590 21.28 -72.40 3.50
N LEU A 591 20.98 -72.16 2.23
CA LEU A 591 20.86 -73.20 1.20
C LEU A 591 22.21 -73.90 0.98
N VAL A 592 23.31 -73.16 0.85
CA VAL A 592 24.68 -73.70 0.72
C VAL A 592 25.03 -74.60 1.92
N ARG A 593 24.78 -74.15 3.16
CA ARG A 593 25.00 -74.97 4.37
C ARG A 593 24.15 -76.24 4.40
N ARG A 594 22.88 -76.15 3.97
CA ARG A 594 21.99 -77.32 3.85
C ARG A 594 22.45 -78.29 2.75
N MET A 595 23.00 -77.80 1.66
CA MET A 595 23.54 -78.63 0.58
C MET A 595 24.84 -79.32 0.99
N ASN A 596 25.74 -78.62 1.69
CA ASN A 596 27.01 -79.18 2.18
C ASN A 596 26.83 -80.24 3.28
N SER A 597 25.76 -80.16 4.07
CA SER A 597 25.45 -81.14 5.12
C SER A 597 24.77 -82.41 4.60
N ARG A 598 24.27 -82.42 3.35
CA ARG A 598 23.71 -83.61 2.70
C ARG A 598 24.85 -84.43 2.08
N VAL A 599 24.92 -85.73 2.41
CA VAL A 599 25.90 -86.66 1.83
C VAL A 599 25.68 -86.75 0.31
N MET A 600 26.72 -86.37 -0.44
CA MET A 600 26.88 -86.32 -1.91
C MET A 600 25.77 -87.01 -2.74
N PRO A 601 24.84 -86.24 -3.33
CA PRO A 601 24.09 -86.69 -4.49
C PRO A 601 25.04 -86.93 -5.67
N ALA A 602 24.82 -88.01 -6.44
CA ALA A 602 25.64 -88.37 -7.60
C ALA A 602 25.40 -87.49 -8.85
N ASP A 603 24.56 -86.46 -8.75
CA ASP A 603 24.11 -85.65 -9.88
C ASP A 603 25.14 -84.53 -10.22
N PRO A 604 25.66 -84.47 -11.45
CA PRO A 604 26.53 -83.39 -11.93
C PRO A 604 25.93 -81.98 -11.75
N ALA A 605 24.62 -81.83 -11.86
CA ALA A 605 23.96 -80.53 -11.66
C ALA A 605 24.11 -80.01 -10.23
N PHE A 606 24.09 -80.92 -9.23
CA PHE A 606 24.22 -80.55 -7.82
C PHE A 606 25.63 -80.04 -7.49
N ARG A 607 26.67 -80.58 -8.14
CA ARG A 607 28.06 -80.11 -7.98
C ARG A 607 28.25 -78.70 -8.55
N THR A 608 27.69 -78.45 -9.72
CA THR A 608 27.74 -77.13 -10.37
C THR A 608 27.09 -76.06 -9.48
N ILE A 609 25.92 -76.37 -8.90
CA ILE A 609 25.23 -75.47 -7.95
C ILE A 609 26.07 -75.25 -6.68
N GLN A 610 26.76 -76.27 -6.16
CA GLN A 610 27.65 -76.14 -5.00
C GLN A 610 28.87 -75.24 -5.27
N GLU A 611 29.31 -75.12 -6.53
CA GLU A 611 30.42 -74.25 -6.92
C GLU A 611 29.98 -72.80 -7.15
N ILE A 612 28.78 -72.59 -7.73
CA ILE A 612 28.28 -71.26 -8.09
C ILE A 612 27.67 -70.51 -6.89
N LEU A 613 26.87 -71.18 -6.05
CA LEU A 613 26.16 -70.50 -4.96
C LEU A 613 27.07 -69.76 -3.96
N PRO A 614 28.27 -70.26 -3.59
CA PRO A 614 29.19 -69.50 -2.73
C PRO A 614 29.70 -68.21 -3.40
N ARG A 615 29.91 -68.22 -4.72
CA ARG A 615 30.32 -67.02 -5.48
C ARG A 615 29.17 -66.02 -5.57
N ALA A 616 27.95 -66.49 -5.84
CA ALA A 616 26.77 -65.64 -5.81
C ALA A 616 26.58 -64.98 -4.43
N ALA A 617 26.81 -65.71 -3.33
CA ALA A 617 26.77 -65.12 -1.99
C ALA A 617 27.87 -64.09 -1.71
N GLU A 618 29.01 -64.16 -2.44
CA GLU A 618 30.08 -63.17 -2.41
C GLU A 618 29.69 -61.92 -3.20
N SER A 619 29.20 -62.06 -4.45
CA SER A 619 28.65 -60.94 -5.22
C SER A 619 27.51 -60.25 -4.48
N MET A 620 26.59 -61.02 -3.87
CA MET A 620 25.50 -60.46 -3.06
C MET A 620 25.99 -59.67 -1.86
N ARG A 621 27.16 -60.04 -1.28
CA ARG A 621 27.78 -59.29 -0.19
C ARG A 621 28.42 -58.00 -0.69
N GLU A 622 29.04 -58.03 -1.87
CA GLU A 622 29.56 -56.81 -2.53
C GLU A 622 28.41 -55.84 -2.77
N ALA A 623 27.32 -56.28 -3.41
CA ALA A 623 26.10 -55.50 -3.60
C ALA A 623 25.52 -54.94 -2.29
N GLU A 624 25.42 -55.77 -1.25
CA GLU A 624 24.94 -55.33 0.07
C GLU A 624 25.83 -54.21 0.65
N ASN A 625 27.15 -54.26 0.47
CA ASN A 625 28.06 -53.22 0.95
C ASN A 625 27.89 -51.91 0.17
N GLU A 626 27.77 -51.97 -1.16
CA GLU A 626 27.54 -50.77 -1.99
C GLU A 626 26.22 -50.08 -1.60
N LEU A 627 25.15 -50.86 -1.41
CA LEU A 627 23.87 -50.33 -0.92
C LEU A 627 23.99 -49.73 0.50
N GLN A 628 24.79 -50.32 1.40
CA GLN A 628 25.06 -49.75 2.73
C GLN A 628 25.80 -48.41 2.65
N GLU A 629 26.63 -48.21 1.63
CA GLU A 629 27.34 -46.96 1.35
C GLU A 629 26.46 -45.94 0.61
N GLN A 630 25.17 -46.23 0.44
CA GLN A 630 24.19 -45.44 -0.33
C GLN A 630 24.49 -45.36 -1.83
N ASP A 631 25.32 -46.26 -2.36
CA ASP A 631 25.64 -46.36 -3.78
C ASP A 631 24.79 -47.45 -4.47
N ALA A 632 23.59 -47.07 -4.89
CA ALA A 632 22.68 -47.97 -5.62
C ALA A 632 23.17 -48.28 -7.05
N ASP A 633 23.93 -47.37 -7.68
CA ASP A 633 24.45 -47.59 -9.04
C ASP A 633 25.62 -48.58 -9.01
N GLY A 634 26.52 -48.45 -8.03
CA GLY A 634 27.60 -49.40 -7.74
C GLY A 634 27.12 -50.81 -7.37
N ALA A 635 25.91 -50.94 -6.81
CA ALA A 635 25.32 -52.22 -6.45
C ALA A 635 24.78 -53.04 -7.64
N LEU A 636 24.40 -52.40 -8.75
CA LEU A 636 23.77 -53.08 -9.89
C LEU A 636 24.67 -54.16 -10.54
N PRO A 637 25.95 -53.91 -10.85
CA PRO A 637 26.83 -54.94 -11.43
C PRO A 637 27.02 -56.19 -10.54
N PRO A 638 27.31 -56.09 -9.22
CA PRO A 638 27.39 -57.26 -8.35
C PRO A 638 26.03 -57.93 -8.10
N GLU A 639 24.90 -57.22 -8.15
CA GLU A 639 23.58 -57.86 -8.08
C GLU A 639 23.26 -58.73 -9.30
N GLN A 640 23.72 -58.33 -10.49
CA GLN A 640 23.49 -59.06 -11.74
C GLN A 640 24.41 -60.29 -11.94
N ARG A 641 25.52 -60.38 -11.19
CA ARG A 641 26.56 -61.41 -11.33
C ARG A 641 26.39 -62.57 -10.34
#